data_AF-A0A381TJD0-F1
#
_entry.id   AF-A0A381TJD0-F1
#
_cell.length_a   1.000
_cell.length_b   1.000
_cell.length_c   1.000
_cell.angle_alpha   90.00
_cell.angle_beta   90.00
_cell.angle_gamma   90.00
#
_symmetry.space_group_name_H-M   'P 1'
#
loop_
_entity.id
_entity.type
_entity.pdbx_description
1 polymer ?
#
loop_
_entity_poly.entity_id
_entity_poly.type
_entity_poly.pdbx_seq_one_letter_code
_entity_poly.pdbx_strand_id
1 'polypeptide(L)'
;MQYLASEPMGEIYLAKDTQLDRMVAVKRFAFNADMEMSDDAENRLKNKFLEDVKRFSKWDHPNLSQIYFFDLDDDNIPFYTMEAIPDSLGKHIGLVKDAEGDQLESETKRFDYQEAVKLIQDVCKGLQVAHDAGVGHYRISPNNIMITSEGVPKLVSFGLESGMRPEESSKLQQRFSSIYSAPEQLMGKSDKISLKTDLYTLGLILYELMSGNIPKGVIEPVSKIDPKIPKQMDEFFESVLAENPDDRIENVEEMINQLEDIYKGIKPSKAAPTKMLVIGAVATVLVIGLGYGLMQVFSPKLKPAEVDVHFTPQIPSSIYENLEPLGKFILWFDIKNDNKKGVSIDISANFRDSNGIRKKIELPAKTDTTIGINPPLNIKEKRGEFATDRNIYVEWLVKQMIYSDEGQLEKERSISENSEMITMLALGTIDWNMTEIYNTDKEEGSPFALVSSWINPNDPKVKEVISTAKKEPGAALVGYQEELFIEKTGMDDFDIDEITRHQVETLYNVLNDKYEITYDGGGVGQSINLPYETIRDHSANCIELSVLMSSLLIEIGIQPIIVIVPNHAFVGWRIWEDEDEYNFVQTTMMGDKNKTFKDAYKDAEKMAHSNGLSDLVYGDLDVNAFGKRGIFNKSNSVKVLNINLLREYKDSKGRKIYTATPVTSER
;
A
#
# COMPACT_ATOMS: atom_id res chain seq x y z
N MET A 1 6.19 18.23 24.63
CA MET A 1 6.55 18.52 23.23
C MET A 1 7.82 19.36 23.23
N GLN A 2 8.70 19.16 22.25
CA GLN A 2 9.91 19.96 22.03
C GLN A 2 9.70 20.81 20.78
N TYR A 3 9.90 22.12 20.86
CA TYR A 3 9.80 23.01 19.69
C TYR A 3 10.93 22.73 18.69
N LEU A 4 10.59 22.65 17.40
CA LEU A 4 11.54 22.40 16.30
C LEU A 4 11.72 23.62 15.41
N ALA A 5 10.63 24.21 14.93
CA ALA A 5 10.67 25.30 13.95
C ALA A 5 9.39 26.15 13.96
N SER A 6 9.51 27.39 13.51
CA SER A 6 8.39 28.25 13.15
C SER A 6 8.31 28.37 11.64
N GLU A 7 7.10 28.15 11.11
CA GLU A 7 6.73 28.39 9.73
C GLU A 7 5.60 29.45 9.68
N PRO A 8 5.38 30.11 8.53
CA PRO A 8 4.36 31.14 8.34
C PRO A 8 2.95 30.77 8.82
N MET A 9 2.54 29.52 8.58
CA MET A 9 1.23 28.98 8.93
C MET A 9 1.31 27.83 9.94
N GLY A 10 2.30 27.84 10.83
CA GLY A 10 2.32 26.91 11.95
C GLY A 10 3.64 26.83 12.70
N GLU A 11 3.55 26.32 13.92
CA GLU A 11 4.68 25.92 14.73
C GLU A 11 4.83 24.40 14.68
N ILE A 12 6.06 23.93 14.57
CA ILE A 12 6.38 22.50 14.48
C ILE A 12 7.05 22.06 15.78
N TYR A 13 6.56 20.95 16.33
CA TYR A 13 7.06 20.34 17.55
C TYR A 13 7.37 18.86 17.34
N LEU A 14 8.36 18.35 18.06
CA LEU A 14 8.56 16.93 18.28
C LEU A 14 7.76 16.50 19.51
N ALA A 15 6.95 15.45 19.37
CA ALA A 15 6.15 14.90 20.45
C ALA A 15 6.31 13.37 20.51
N LYS A 16 5.89 12.80 21.63
CA LYS A 16 5.76 11.36 21.80
C LYS A 16 4.27 11.03 21.82
N ASP A 17 3.84 10.21 20.87
CA ASP A 17 2.54 9.56 20.91
C ASP A 17 2.56 8.54 22.06
N THR A 18 1.76 8.79 23.10
CA THR A 18 1.75 7.96 24.32
C THR A 18 0.95 6.67 24.16
N GLN A 19 0.07 6.57 23.16
CA GLN A 19 -0.71 5.36 22.90
C GLN A 19 0.09 4.38 22.04
N LEU A 20 0.77 4.89 21.01
CA LEU A 20 1.58 4.09 20.08
C LEU A 20 3.07 4.02 20.44
N ASP A 21 3.49 4.66 21.54
CA ASP A 21 4.87 4.71 22.03
C ASP A 21 5.92 5.13 20.98
N ARG A 22 5.58 6.07 20.09
CA ARG A 22 6.45 6.54 18.99
C ARG A 22 6.66 8.04 18.97
N MET A 23 7.74 8.50 18.35
CA MET A 23 7.97 9.92 18.12
C MET A 23 7.20 10.40 16.89
N VAL A 24 6.57 11.58 16.99
CA VAL A 24 5.81 12.23 15.90
C VAL A 24 6.17 13.70 15.81
N ALA A 25 6.12 14.26 14.61
CA ALA A 25 6.15 15.70 14.41
C ALA A 25 4.72 16.23 14.48
N VAL A 26 4.50 17.36 15.16
CA VAL A 26 3.20 18.00 15.34
C VAL A 26 3.29 19.39 14.73
N LYS A 27 2.48 19.68 13.72
CA LYS A 27 2.31 21.04 13.21
C LYS A 27 1.03 21.62 13.76
N ARG A 28 1.17 22.65 14.58
CA ARG A 28 0.08 23.41 15.19
C ARG A 28 -0.12 24.69 14.41
N PHE A 29 -1.35 25.01 14.05
CA PHE A 29 -1.66 26.26 13.34
C PHE A 29 -1.25 27.46 14.19
N ALA A 30 -0.48 28.34 13.58
CA ALA A 30 -0.05 29.61 14.15
C ALA A 30 0.13 30.56 12.97
N PHE A 31 -0.31 31.81 13.12
CA PHE A 31 -0.08 32.81 12.10
C PHE A 31 1.13 33.64 12.49
N ASN A 32 2.28 33.29 11.89
CA ASN A 32 3.57 33.89 12.23
C ASN A 32 3.91 35.02 11.25
N ALA A 33 3.03 36.03 11.19
CA ALA A 33 3.26 37.27 10.43
C ALA A 33 2.83 38.49 11.26
N ASP A 34 3.65 39.55 11.24
CA ASP A 34 3.31 40.85 11.84
C ASP A 34 2.21 41.55 11.01
N MET A 35 0.97 41.08 11.16
CA MET A 35 -0.23 41.70 10.62
C MET A 35 -1.40 41.56 11.59
N GLU A 36 -2.09 42.66 11.87
CA GLU A 36 -3.40 42.62 12.50
C GLU A 36 -4.39 41.96 11.52
N MET A 37 -4.85 40.76 11.86
CA MET A 37 -5.89 40.05 11.12
C MET A 37 -7.23 40.21 11.84
N SER A 38 -8.32 40.33 11.07
CA SER A 38 -9.65 40.18 11.65
C SER A 38 -9.91 38.72 12.02
N ASP A 39 -10.73 38.49 13.04
CA ASP A 39 -11.17 37.15 13.46
C ASP A 39 -11.74 36.33 12.29
N ASP A 40 -12.46 36.98 11.37
CA ASP A 40 -13.00 36.35 10.15
C ASP A 40 -11.91 35.83 9.21
N ALA A 41 -10.80 36.56 9.08
CA ALA A 41 -9.69 36.16 8.23
C ALA A 41 -8.89 35.01 8.87
N GLU A 42 -8.69 35.05 10.19
CA GLU A 42 -8.03 33.97 10.93
C GLU A 42 -8.84 32.67 10.86
N ASN A 43 -10.15 32.74 11.07
CA ASN A 43 -11.04 31.57 10.98
C ASN A 43 -11.07 30.96 9.57
N ARG A 44 -10.99 31.77 8.52
CA ARG A 44 -10.85 31.27 7.14
C ARG A 44 -9.55 30.49 6.94
N LEU A 45 -8.44 30.97 7.48
CA LEU A 45 -7.15 30.28 7.40
C LEU A 45 -7.14 28.98 8.21
N LYS A 46 -7.74 28.96 9.40
CA LYS A 46 -7.90 27.73 10.21
C LYS A 46 -8.72 26.67 9.47
N ASN A 47 -9.85 27.05 8.87
CA ASN A 47 -10.67 26.14 8.07
C ASN A 47 -9.91 25.60 6.86
N LYS A 48 -9.18 26.48 6.16
CA LYS A 48 -8.37 26.09 5.01
C LYS A 48 -7.24 25.13 5.40
N PHE A 49 -6.58 25.38 6.53
CA PHE A 49 -5.56 24.49 7.09
C PHE A 49 -6.11 23.08 7.28
N LEU A 50 -7.32 22.94 7.84
CA LEU A 50 -7.98 21.65 7.99
C LEU A 50 -8.39 21.00 6.66
N GLU A 51 -8.88 21.77 5.69
CA GLU A 51 -9.21 21.27 4.35
C GLU A 51 -7.98 20.71 3.63
N ASP A 52 -6.86 21.41 3.74
CA ASP A 52 -5.58 21.02 3.14
C ASP A 52 -5.01 19.78 3.81
N VAL A 53 -5.01 19.72 5.14
CA VAL A 53 -4.63 18.52 5.88
C VAL A 53 -5.45 17.31 5.44
N LYS A 54 -6.78 17.45 5.29
CA LYS A 54 -7.66 16.38 4.79
C LYS A 54 -7.40 16.00 3.33
N ARG A 55 -6.91 16.94 2.52
CA ARG A 55 -6.55 16.68 1.13
C ARG A 55 -5.24 15.89 1.07
N PHE A 56 -4.23 16.32 1.83
CA PHE A 56 -2.89 15.74 1.83
C PHE A 56 -2.81 14.44 2.60
N SER A 57 -3.65 14.23 3.61
CA SER A 57 -3.72 12.96 4.36
C SER A 57 -4.14 11.77 3.50
N LYS A 58 -4.61 12.00 2.27
CA LYS A 58 -4.95 10.95 1.30
C LYS A 58 -3.74 10.48 0.48
N TRP A 59 -2.64 11.24 0.50
CA TRP A 59 -1.45 10.93 -0.27
C TRP A 59 -0.49 10.12 0.60
N ASP A 60 -0.14 8.92 0.13
CA ASP A 60 0.87 8.08 0.75
C ASP A 60 1.92 7.70 -0.31
N HIS A 61 3.16 8.13 -0.10
CA HIS A 61 4.25 7.94 -1.06
C HIS A 61 5.61 8.00 -0.34
N PRO A 62 6.61 7.18 -0.74
CA PRO A 62 7.92 7.10 -0.08
C PRO A 62 8.67 8.42 0.04
N ASN A 63 8.43 9.34 -0.90
CA ASN A 63 9.06 10.65 -0.92
C ASN A 63 8.15 11.77 -0.40
N LEU A 64 7.07 11.42 0.30
CA LEU A 64 6.18 12.33 1.02
C LEU A 64 6.13 11.96 2.50
N SER A 65 5.99 12.96 3.37
CA SER A 65 5.75 12.72 4.79
C SER A 65 4.29 12.36 5.04
N GLN A 66 4.07 11.29 5.80
CA GLN A 66 2.72 10.79 6.10
C GLN A 66 2.09 11.57 7.26
N ILE A 67 0.84 12.00 7.08
CA ILE A 67 0.01 12.59 8.14
C ILE A 67 -0.71 11.45 8.87
N TYR A 68 -0.57 11.37 10.19
CA TYR A 68 -1.18 10.32 11.00
C TYR A 68 -2.53 10.71 11.59
N PHE A 69 -2.66 11.96 12.03
CA PHE A 69 -3.81 12.42 12.80
C PHE A 69 -3.94 13.93 12.71
N PHE A 70 -5.15 14.47 12.81
CA PHE A 70 -5.39 15.90 12.94
C PHE A 70 -6.58 16.16 13.86
N ASP A 71 -6.53 17.25 14.62
CA ASP A 71 -7.58 17.64 15.57
C ASP A 71 -7.47 19.12 15.93
N LEU A 72 -8.32 19.58 16.84
CA LEU A 72 -8.22 20.85 17.54
C LEU A 72 -7.61 20.61 18.94
N ASP A 73 -6.77 21.52 19.40
CA ASP A 73 -6.33 21.51 20.79
C ASP A 73 -7.36 22.19 21.72
N ASP A 74 -7.04 22.26 23.02
CA ASP A 74 -7.90 22.85 24.05
C ASP A 74 -8.24 24.34 23.79
N ASP A 75 -7.42 25.04 22.99
CA ASP A 75 -7.63 26.43 22.57
C ASP A 75 -8.40 26.54 21.23
N ASN A 76 -8.95 25.44 20.72
CA ASN A 76 -9.56 25.31 19.39
C ASN A 76 -8.60 25.67 18.23
N ILE A 77 -7.30 25.46 18.42
CA ILE A 77 -6.30 25.68 17.39
C ILE A 77 -6.06 24.35 16.65
N PRO A 78 -6.24 24.32 15.32
CA PRO A 78 -6.06 23.09 14.56
C PRO A 78 -4.59 22.67 14.53
N PHE A 79 -4.36 21.37 14.65
CA PHE A 79 -3.04 20.77 14.52
C PHE A 79 -3.13 19.43 13.80
N TYR A 80 -1.99 18.97 13.29
CA TYR A 80 -1.86 17.61 12.79
C TYR A 80 -0.52 17.01 13.19
N THR A 81 -0.50 15.69 13.30
CA THR A 81 0.69 14.89 13.55
C THR A 81 1.12 14.18 12.28
N MET A 82 2.42 14.07 12.09
CA MET A 82 3.05 13.46 10.93
C MET A 82 4.31 12.71 11.34
N GLU A 83 4.89 11.99 10.38
CA GLU A 83 6.16 11.29 10.53
C GLU A 83 7.26 12.20 11.09
N ALA A 84 7.90 11.79 12.19
CA ALA A 84 9.05 12.48 12.75
C ALA A 84 10.33 12.06 12.03
N ILE A 85 10.83 12.94 11.14
CA ILE A 85 12.07 12.70 10.40
C ILE A 85 13.17 13.58 11.00
N PRO A 86 14.30 13.00 11.45
CA PRO A 86 15.25 13.71 12.31
C PRO A 86 16.17 14.69 11.59
N ASP A 87 16.28 14.62 10.27
CA ASP A 87 17.22 15.44 9.49
C ASP A 87 16.56 16.08 8.27
N SER A 88 17.16 17.16 7.77
CA SER A 88 16.74 17.87 6.57
C SER A 88 17.89 18.02 5.59
N LEU A 89 17.56 18.19 4.31
CA LEU A 89 18.55 18.48 3.28
C LEU A 89 19.31 19.78 3.61
N GLY A 90 18.60 20.78 4.14
CA GLY A 90 19.20 22.04 4.58
C GLY A 90 20.31 21.83 5.60
N LYS A 91 20.09 20.98 6.61
CA LYS A 91 21.13 20.62 7.58
C LYS A 91 22.25 19.80 6.95
N HIS A 92 21.94 18.88 6.03
CA HIS A 92 22.93 18.09 5.30
C HIS A 92 23.89 18.93 4.45
N ILE A 93 23.38 20.00 3.83
CA ILE A 93 24.18 20.86 2.95
C ILE A 93 24.84 22.03 3.69
N GLY A 94 24.57 22.18 4.99
CA GLY A 94 25.19 23.19 5.84
C GLY A 94 24.49 24.55 5.83
N LEU A 95 23.18 24.60 5.54
CA LEU A 95 22.40 25.83 5.71
C LEU A 95 22.31 26.17 7.20
N VAL A 96 23.11 27.13 7.66
CA VAL A 96 23.06 27.68 9.03
C VAL A 96 22.37 29.05 8.97
N LYS A 97 21.34 29.24 9.81
CA LYS A 97 20.73 30.57 10.05
C LYS A 97 21.64 31.35 11.01
N ASP A 98 21.87 32.64 10.76
CA ASP A 98 22.54 33.50 11.74
C ASP A 98 21.62 33.81 12.95
N ALA A 99 22.18 34.43 13.98
CA ALA A 99 21.48 34.72 15.24
C ALA A 99 20.41 35.84 15.08
N GLU A 100 20.42 36.57 13.97
CA GLU A 100 19.46 37.63 13.64
C GLU A 100 18.39 37.18 12.63
N GLY A 101 18.48 35.98 12.06
CA GLY A 101 17.47 35.39 11.19
C GLY A 101 17.61 35.73 9.70
N ASP A 102 18.70 36.37 9.28
CA ASP A 102 18.99 36.65 7.88
C ASP A 102 19.81 35.51 7.24
N GLN A 103 19.42 35.12 6.02
CA GLN A 103 20.06 34.03 5.29
C GLN A 103 21.35 34.54 4.64
N LEU A 104 22.49 34.35 5.32
CA LEU A 104 23.80 34.60 4.75
C LEU A 104 24.30 33.40 3.93
N GLU A 105 24.95 33.76 2.82
CA GLU A 105 25.55 32.92 1.78
C GLU A 105 26.10 31.59 2.29
N SER A 106 25.46 30.48 1.90
CA SER A 106 25.92 29.14 2.23
C SER A 106 27.03 28.73 1.26
N GLU A 107 28.28 28.60 1.74
CA GLU A 107 29.23 27.67 1.13
C GLU A 107 28.66 26.26 1.35
N THR A 108 27.73 25.85 0.49
CA THR A 108 27.08 24.55 0.62
C THR A 108 28.06 23.44 0.26
N LYS A 109 27.97 22.34 1.00
CA LYS A 109 28.70 21.13 0.63
C LYS A 109 28.18 20.64 -0.72
N ARG A 110 29.05 20.62 -1.72
CA ARG A 110 28.74 20.07 -3.04
C ARG A 110 28.52 18.56 -2.96
N PHE A 111 27.50 18.11 -3.68
CA PHE A 111 27.20 16.70 -3.88
C PHE A 111 27.87 16.22 -5.15
N ASP A 112 28.14 14.92 -5.23
CA ASP A 112 28.37 14.33 -6.55
C ASP A 112 27.10 14.54 -7.40
N TYR A 113 27.27 14.92 -8.67
CA TYR A 113 26.12 15.29 -9.49
C TYR A 113 25.13 14.11 -9.65
N GLN A 114 25.60 12.87 -9.60
CA GLN A 114 24.75 11.68 -9.68
C GLN A 114 23.90 11.54 -8.42
N GLU A 115 24.48 11.81 -7.25
CA GLU A 115 23.76 11.82 -5.98
C GLU A 115 22.71 12.94 -5.95
N ALA A 116 23.08 14.14 -6.41
CA ALA A 116 22.18 15.29 -6.50
C ALA A 116 20.99 15.02 -7.44
N VAL A 117 21.26 14.46 -8.63
CA VAL A 117 20.21 14.07 -9.59
C VAL A 117 19.28 13.03 -8.98
N LYS A 118 19.82 11.97 -8.38
CA LYS A 118 19.01 10.91 -7.78
C LYS A 118 18.12 11.45 -6.66
N LEU A 119 18.68 12.29 -5.78
CA LEU A 119 17.93 12.92 -4.70
C LEU A 119 16.76 13.75 -5.24
N ILE A 120 17.00 14.58 -6.26
CA ILE A 120 15.95 15.41 -6.83
C ILE A 120 14.93 14.59 -7.63
N GLN A 121 15.34 13.53 -8.32
CA GLN A 121 14.39 12.60 -8.95
C GLN A 121 13.46 11.95 -7.92
N ASP A 122 13.99 11.56 -6.76
CA ASP A 122 13.18 11.01 -5.68
C ASP A 122 12.20 12.06 -5.11
N VAL A 123 12.64 13.31 -4.94
CA VAL A 123 11.73 14.42 -4.55
C VAL A 123 10.66 14.66 -5.63
N CYS A 124 11.03 14.62 -6.92
CA CYS A 124 10.10 14.74 -8.04
C CYS A 124 9.01 13.66 -8.01
N LYS A 125 9.36 12.39 -7.72
CA LYS A 125 8.36 11.31 -7.60
C LYS A 125 7.30 11.62 -6.55
N GLY A 126 7.71 12.17 -5.40
CA GLY A 126 6.78 12.65 -4.38
C GLY A 126 5.92 13.82 -4.86
N LEU A 127 6.53 14.81 -5.50
CA LEU A 127 5.83 15.98 -6.02
C LEU A 127 4.80 15.64 -7.11
N GLN A 128 5.08 14.62 -7.94
CA GLN A 128 4.18 14.15 -8.99
C GLN A 128 2.78 13.83 -8.44
N VAL A 129 2.71 13.20 -7.26
CA VAL A 129 1.43 12.86 -6.60
C VAL A 129 0.57 14.11 -6.36
N ALA A 130 1.19 15.21 -5.95
CA ALA A 130 0.47 16.47 -5.73
C ALA A 130 0.08 17.14 -7.05
N HIS A 131 0.99 17.13 -8.04
CA HIS A 131 0.78 17.74 -9.35
C HIS A 131 -0.32 17.04 -10.16
N ASP A 132 -0.41 15.71 -10.09
CA ASP A 132 -1.49 14.92 -10.70
C ASP A 132 -2.87 15.26 -10.10
N ALA A 133 -2.89 15.64 -8.83
CA ALA A 133 -4.08 16.15 -8.15
C ALA A 133 -4.34 17.65 -8.40
N GLY A 134 -3.57 18.29 -9.28
CA GLY A 134 -3.65 19.71 -9.60
C GLY A 134 -3.21 20.64 -8.48
N VAL A 135 -2.32 20.19 -7.60
CA VAL A 135 -1.83 20.95 -6.44
C VAL A 135 -0.34 21.24 -6.57
N GLY A 136 0.02 22.51 -6.53
CA GLY A 136 1.41 22.93 -6.37
C GLY A 136 1.79 23.03 -4.89
N HIS A 137 3.05 22.75 -4.58
CA HIS A 137 3.62 22.93 -3.25
C HIS A 137 3.91 24.41 -2.97
N TYR A 138 4.40 25.16 -3.97
CA TYR A 138 4.72 26.59 -4.02
C TYR A 138 5.73 27.10 -2.97
N ARG A 139 6.35 26.20 -2.19
CA ARG A 139 7.25 26.55 -1.09
C ARG A 139 8.27 25.45 -0.82
N ILE A 140 8.77 24.83 -1.88
CA ILE A 140 9.81 23.82 -1.75
C ILE A 140 11.10 24.52 -1.28
N SER A 141 11.82 23.92 -0.34
CA SER A 141 13.13 24.39 0.10
C SER A 141 13.93 23.21 0.64
N PRO A 142 15.25 23.30 0.80
CA PRO A 142 16.03 22.23 1.44
C PRO A 142 15.58 21.92 2.88
N ASN A 143 14.93 22.84 3.59
CA ASN A 143 14.37 22.56 4.91
C ASN A 143 13.03 21.83 4.87
N ASN A 144 12.36 21.81 3.71
CA ASN A 144 11.14 21.06 3.46
C ASN A 144 11.42 19.67 2.87
N ILE A 145 12.68 19.35 2.55
CA ILE A 145 13.10 18.03 2.09
C ILE A 145 13.77 17.36 3.29
N MET A 146 13.01 16.52 3.99
CA MET A 146 13.49 15.75 5.12
C MET A 146 14.27 14.53 4.65
N ILE A 147 15.29 14.12 5.39
CA ILE A 147 16.14 12.97 5.06
C ILE A 147 15.98 11.92 6.16
N THR A 148 15.52 10.72 5.80
CA THR A 148 15.41 9.60 6.74
C THR A 148 16.80 9.07 7.13
N SER A 149 16.87 8.21 8.16
CA SER A 149 18.10 7.52 8.55
C SER A 149 18.72 6.69 7.43
N GLU A 150 17.92 6.24 6.48
CA GLU A 150 18.31 5.46 5.31
C GLU A 150 18.72 6.33 4.11
N GLY A 151 18.68 7.66 4.27
CA GLY A 151 19.04 8.62 3.22
C GLY A 151 17.95 8.87 2.18
N VAL A 152 16.70 8.49 2.45
CA VAL A 152 15.57 8.73 1.55
C VAL A 152 15.03 10.15 1.73
N PRO A 153 14.88 10.95 0.66
CA PRO A 153 14.29 12.28 0.77
C PRO A 153 12.77 12.21 0.84
N LYS A 154 12.16 12.96 1.76
CA LYS A 154 10.72 13.10 1.95
C LYS A 154 10.32 14.57 1.98
N LEU A 155 9.41 14.95 1.10
CA LEU A 155 8.85 16.30 1.04
C LEU A 155 7.80 16.47 2.16
N VAL A 156 7.95 17.54 2.96
CA VAL A 156 7.01 17.93 4.02
C VAL A 156 6.36 19.27 3.73
N SER A 157 5.31 19.59 4.50
CA SER A 157 4.68 20.92 4.50
C SER A 157 4.03 21.31 3.17
N PHE A 158 3.23 20.39 2.60
CA PHE A 158 2.39 20.69 1.44
C PHE A 158 1.46 21.86 1.71
N GLY A 159 1.48 22.81 0.76
CA GLY A 159 0.28 23.44 0.21
C GLY A 159 -0.74 24.12 1.13
N LEU A 160 -0.43 24.45 2.38
CA LEU A 160 -1.36 25.24 3.24
C LEU A 160 -1.65 26.64 2.67
N GLU A 161 -0.82 27.11 1.73
CA GLU A 161 -0.99 28.39 1.02
C GLU A 161 -1.64 28.22 -0.38
N SER A 162 -1.85 26.98 -0.83
CA SER A 162 -2.24 26.66 -2.22
C SER A 162 -3.67 27.01 -2.61
N GLY A 163 -4.50 27.44 -1.66
CA GLY A 163 -5.89 27.82 -1.92
C GLY A 163 -6.33 29.14 -1.32
N MET A 164 -5.39 30.03 -1.00
CA MET A 164 -5.74 31.45 -0.85
C MET A 164 -6.06 32.02 -2.23
N ARG A 165 -7.04 32.92 -2.32
CA ARG A 165 -7.35 33.60 -3.60
C ARG A 165 -6.05 34.18 -4.18
N PRO A 166 -5.84 34.18 -5.51
CA PRO A 166 -4.63 34.74 -6.14
C PRO A 166 -4.23 36.14 -5.63
N GLU A 167 -5.19 36.94 -5.17
CA GLU A 167 -4.99 38.28 -4.61
C GLU A 167 -4.50 38.31 -3.15
N GLU A 168 -4.84 37.30 -2.33
CA GLU A 168 -4.41 37.14 -0.93
C GLU A 168 -3.12 36.30 -0.86
N SER A 169 -3.04 35.28 -1.73
CA SER A 169 -1.89 34.40 -1.93
C SER A 169 -0.66 35.17 -2.40
N SER A 170 -0.79 36.17 -3.28
CA SER A 170 0.35 36.94 -3.79
C SER A 170 1.04 37.79 -2.71
N LYS A 171 0.26 38.41 -1.81
CA LYS A 171 0.78 39.26 -0.74
C LYS A 171 1.45 38.45 0.38
N LEU A 172 0.88 37.29 0.73
CA LEU A 172 1.50 36.37 1.68
C LEU A 172 2.77 35.73 1.09
N GLN A 173 2.70 35.20 -0.14
CA GLN A 173 3.86 34.56 -0.77
C GLN A 173 5.01 35.53 -1.03
N GLN A 174 4.73 36.80 -1.34
CA GLN A 174 5.78 37.82 -1.46
C GLN A 174 6.47 38.10 -0.12
N ARG A 175 5.73 38.13 1.00
CA ARG A 175 6.28 38.35 2.35
C ARG A 175 7.04 37.13 2.90
N PHE A 176 6.65 35.93 2.51
CA PHE A 176 7.31 34.68 2.90
C PHE A 176 8.25 34.13 1.83
N SER A 177 8.58 34.96 0.84
CA SER A 177 9.51 34.60 -0.21
C SER A 177 10.88 34.27 0.40
N SER A 178 11.48 33.22 -0.13
CA SER A 178 12.81 32.77 0.26
C SER A 178 13.77 32.96 -0.90
N ILE A 179 15.07 32.73 -0.66
CA ILE A 179 16.08 32.66 -1.71
C ILE A 179 15.78 31.60 -2.79
N TYR A 180 14.86 30.66 -2.53
CA TYR A 180 14.42 29.62 -3.46
C TYR A 180 13.11 29.95 -4.21
N SER A 181 12.51 31.12 -3.96
CA SER A 181 11.25 31.51 -4.60
C SER A 181 11.43 31.83 -6.09
N ALA A 182 10.45 31.44 -6.90
CA ALA A 182 10.48 31.69 -8.34
C ALA A 182 10.24 33.19 -8.66
N PRO A 183 10.71 33.69 -9.82
CA PRO A 183 10.56 35.10 -10.21
C PRO A 183 9.12 35.61 -10.15
N GLU A 184 8.15 34.80 -10.59
CA GLU A 184 6.73 35.14 -10.54
C GLU A 184 6.19 35.31 -9.11
N GLN A 185 6.73 34.57 -8.14
CA GLN A 185 6.38 34.69 -6.72
C GLN A 185 6.97 35.97 -6.12
N LEU A 186 8.25 36.26 -6.42
CA LEU A 186 8.93 37.48 -5.97
C LEU A 186 8.26 38.75 -6.52
N MET A 187 7.81 38.69 -7.78
CA MET A 187 7.10 39.78 -8.45
C MET A 187 5.61 39.88 -8.07
N GLY A 188 5.06 38.91 -7.32
CA GLY A 188 3.65 38.87 -6.95
C GLY A 188 2.68 38.67 -8.12
N LYS A 189 3.14 38.05 -9.22
CA LYS A 189 2.34 37.79 -10.44
C LYS A 189 1.49 36.54 -10.25
N SER A 190 0.39 36.65 -9.52
CA SER A 190 -0.43 35.50 -9.15
C SER A 190 -1.09 34.76 -10.31
N ASP A 191 -1.28 35.43 -11.45
CA ASP A 191 -1.76 34.83 -12.70
C ASP A 191 -0.72 33.93 -13.39
N LYS A 192 0.56 34.02 -12.98
CA LYS A 192 1.68 33.25 -13.53
C LYS A 192 2.18 32.13 -12.61
N ILE A 193 1.71 32.08 -11.36
CA ILE A 193 2.04 31.00 -10.43
C ILE A 193 1.31 29.73 -10.87
N SER A 194 2.07 28.65 -11.09
CA SER A 194 1.55 27.38 -11.62
C SER A 194 2.41 26.21 -11.15
N LEU A 195 2.06 24.97 -11.50
CA LEU A 195 2.87 23.79 -11.15
C LEU A 195 4.35 23.92 -11.61
N LYS A 196 4.61 24.69 -12.67
CA LYS A 196 5.98 25.00 -13.15
C LYS A 196 6.80 25.89 -12.19
N THR A 197 6.15 26.54 -11.22
CA THR A 197 6.79 27.27 -10.13
C THR A 197 7.58 26.30 -9.24
N ASP A 198 7.04 25.12 -8.93
CA ASP A 198 7.74 24.10 -8.14
C ASP A 198 8.96 23.54 -8.87
N LEU A 199 8.86 23.36 -10.19
CA LEU A 199 9.96 22.88 -11.03
C LEU A 199 11.15 23.83 -11.00
N TYR A 200 10.89 25.14 -11.06
CA TYR A 200 11.93 26.17 -10.93
C TYR A 200 12.65 26.04 -9.59
N THR A 201 11.90 25.90 -8.50
CA THR A 201 12.47 25.77 -7.16
C THR A 201 13.29 24.48 -6.99
N LEU A 202 12.82 23.35 -7.53
CA LEU A 202 13.62 22.12 -7.55
C LEU A 202 14.88 22.25 -8.42
N GLY A 203 14.78 22.95 -9.55
CA GLY A 203 15.93 23.30 -10.39
C GLY A 203 16.97 24.12 -9.63
N LEU A 204 16.54 25.09 -8.81
CA LEU A 204 17.44 25.91 -7.99
C LEU A 204 18.15 25.07 -6.94
N ILE A 205 17.42 24.18 -6.26
CA ILE A 205 18.00 23.28 -5.27
C ILE A 205 19.01 22.34 -5.95
N LEU A 206 18.65 21.74 -7.09
CA LEU A 206 19.58 20.88 -7.84
C LEU A 206 20.86 21.63 -8.24
N TYR A 207 20.71 22.86 -8.72
CA TYR A 207 21.85 23.72 -9.07
C TYR A 207 22.73 24.01 -7.86
N GLU A 208 22.14 24.34 -6.71
CA GLU A 208 22.87 24.58 -5.46
C GLU A 208 23.62 23.33 -5.01
N LEU A 209 23.00 22.15 -5.05
CA LEU A 209 23.63 20.88 -4.68
C LEU A 209 24.89 20.60 -5.53
N MET A 210 24.88 20.97 -6.82
CA MET A 210 26.00 20.75 -7.73
C MET A 210 27.08 21.84 -7.66
N SER A 211 26.67 23.11 -7.61
CA SER A 211 27.57 24.25 -7.69
C SER A 211 28.07 24.75 -6.33
N GLY A 212 27.35 24.39 -5.27
CA GLY A 212 27.53 24.92 -3.92
C GLY A 212 27.00 26.34 -3.74
N ASN A 213 26.24 26.88 -4.69
CA ASN A 213 25.73 28.26 -4.65
C ASN A 213 24.36 28.37 -5.34
N ILE A 214 23.52 29.30 -4.88
CA ILE A 214 22.31 29.70 -5.61
C ILE A 214 22.70 30.72 -6.70
N PRO A 215 22.21 30.60 -7.94
CA PRO A 215 22.60 31.50 -9.02
C PRO A 215 22.07 32.93 -8.76
N LYS A 216 22.97 33.93 -8.83
CA LYS A 216 22.65 35.35 -8.69
C LYS A 216 22.65 36.04 -10.05
N GLY A 217 21.55 35.89 -10.80
CA GLY A 217 21.40 36.45 -12.14
C GLY A 217 21.81 35.44 -13.22
N VAL A 218 22.97 35.62 -13.85
CA VAL A 218 23.41 34.71 -14.93
C VAL A 218 23.79 33.35 -14.32
N ILE A 219 23.11 32.30 -14.79
CA ILE A 219 23.37 30.91 -14.38
C ILE A 219 24.74 30.50 -14.96
N GLU A 220 25.69 30.17 -14.09
CA GLU A 220 26.99 29.67 -14.54
C GLU A 220 26.87 28.20 -14.97
N PRO A 221 27.45 27.80 -16.11
CA PRO A 221 27.43 26.40 -16.53
C PRO A 221 28.09 25.50 -15.48
N VAL A 222 27.33 24.56 -14.90
CA VAL A 222 27.84 23.62 -13.90
C VAL A 222 28.93 22.72 -14.49
N SER A 223 28.92 22.49 -15.80
CA SER A 223 29.98 21.75 -16.49
C SER A 223 31.34 22.47 -16.46
N LYS A 224 31.37 23.78 -16.17
CA LYS A 224 32.62 24.54 -15.97
C LYS A 224 33.08 24.47 -14.51
N ILE A 225 32.17 24.23 -13.58
CA ILE A 225 32.45 24.11 -12.15
C ILE A 225 33.04 22.72 -11.85
N ASP A 226 32.42 21.66 -12.38
CA ASP A 226 32.95 20.31 -12.35
C ASP A 226 32.90 19.68 -13.76
N PRO A 227 34.07 19.43 -14.41
CA PRO A 227 34.14 18.81 -15.73
C PRO A 227 33.54 17.39 -15.84
N LYS A 228 33.23 16.73 -14.72
CA LYS A 228 32.52 15.44 -14.70
C LYS A 228 31.03 15.59 -15.03
N ILE A 229 30.46 16.79 -14.84
CA ILE A 229 29.06 17.06 -15.12
C ILE A 229 28.86 17.16 -16.64
N PRO A 230 27.93 16.39 -17.24
CA PRO A 230 27.65 16.49 -18.66
C PRO A 230 27.17 17.89 -19.06
N LYS A 231 27.62 18.39 -20.23
CA LYS A 231 27.18 19.69 -20.77
C LYS A 231 25.66 19.80 -20.97
N GLN A 232 25.00 18.67 -21.17
CA GLN A 232 23.54 18.61 -21.25
C GLN A 232 22.86 19.09 -19.97
N MET A 233 23.54 19.03 -18.82
CA MET A 233 23.04 19.61 -17.57
C MET A 233 22.96 21.14 -17.63
N ASP A 234 23.84 21.79 -18.38
CA ASP A 234 23.77 23.25 -18.56
C ASP A 234 22.49 23.62 -19.35
N GLU A 235 22.17 22.88 -20.42
CA GLU A 235 20.93 23.07 -21.21
C GLU A 235 19.67 22.81 -20.36
N PHE A 236 19.72 21.80 -19.47
CA PHE A 236 18.64 21.54 -18.52
C PHE A 236 18.41 22.72 -17.57
N PHE A 237 19.48 23.29 -17.00
CA PHE A 237 19.36 24.44 -16.11
C PHE A 237 18.84 25.68 -16.83
N GLU A 238 19.25 25.92 -18.09
CA GLU A 238 18.69 27.01 -18.90
C GLU A 238 17.17 26.88 -19.08
N SER A 239 16.65 25.66 -19.25
CA SER A 239 15.22 25.41 -19.39
C SER A 239 14.46 25.49 -18.06
N VAL A 240 14.88 24.75 -17.03
CA VAL A 240 14.12 24.68 -15.76
C VAL A 240 14.16 25.99 -14.98
N LEU A 241 15.23 26.78 -15.12
CA LEU A 241 15.42 28.07 -14.44
C LEU A 241 15.05 29.27 -15.33
N ALA A 242 14.30 29.08 -16.42
CA ALA A 242 13.85 30.19 -17.25
C ALA A 242 13.00 31.19 -16.43
N GLU A 243 13.24 32.50 -16.62
CA GLU A 243 12.52 33.54 -15.87
C GLU A 243 11.01 33.50 -16.13
N ASN A 244 10.62 33.23 -17.38
CA ASN A 244 9.23 33.08 -17.79
C ASN A 244 8.79 31.62 -17.61
N PRO A 245 7.73 31.33 -16.82
CA PRO A 245 7.25 29.96 -16.60
C PRO A 245 6.86 29.22 -17.88
N ASP A 246 6.41 29.94 -18.91
CA ASP A 246 6.00 29.35 -20.19
C ASP A 246 7.19 28.74 -20.98
N ASP A 247 8.41 29.16 -20.67
CA ASP A 247 9.65 28.66 -21.30
C ASP A 247 10.31 27.50 -20.52
N ARG A 248 9.72 27.11 -19.37
CA ARG A 248 10.21 26.01 -18.52
C ARG A 248 9.69 24.65 -18.99
N ILE A 249 10.38 23.61 -18.51
CA ILE A 249 9.94 22.21 -18.54
C ILE A 249 8.45 22.11 -18.19
N GLU A 250 7.70 21.30 -18.94
CA GLU A 250 6.24 21.31 -18.89
C GLU A 250 5.70 20.79 -17.55
N ASN A 251 6.26 19.69 -17.06
CA ASN A 251 5.77 18.98 -15.89
C ASN A 251 6.89 18.15 -15.21
N VAL A 252 6.55 17.56 -14.06
CA VAL A 252 7.46 16.75 -13.25
C VAL A 252 7.96 15.50 -13.99
N GLU A 253 7.10 14.84 -14.77
CA GLU A 253 7.46 13.67 -15.59
C GLU A 253 8.57 14.04 -16.60
N GLU A 254 8.42 15.16 -17.30
CA GLU A 254 9.44 15.65 -18.24
C GLU A 254 10.76 15.96 -17.51
N MET A 255 10.70 16.57 -16.32
CA MET A 255 11.89 16.83 -15.52
C MET A 255 12.63 15.54 -15.13
N ILE A 256 11.91 14.50 -14.69
CA ILE A 256 12.49 13.19 -14.35
C ILE A 256 13.16 12.56 -15.58
N ASN A 257 12.46 12.55 -16.71
CA ASN A 257 12.94 11.98 -17.96
C ASN A 257 14.20 12.69 -18.48
N GLN A 258 14.22 14.02 -18.48
CA GLN A 258 15.41 14.78 -18.90
C GLN A 258 16.62 14.51 -18.00
N LEU A 259 16.42 14.46 -16.67
CA LEU A 259 17.48 14.12 -15.72
C LEU A 259 18.00 12.68 -15.93
N GLU A 260 17.11 11.74 -16.24
CA GLU A 260 17.47 10.35 -16.50
C GLU A 260 18.24 10.19 -17.82
N ASP A 261 17.84 10.90 -18.87
CA ASP A 261 18.56 10.94 -20.15
C ASP A 261 19.98 11.50 -19.98
N ILE A 262 20.13 12.57 -19.18
CA ILE A 262 21.44 13.15 -18.86
C ILE A 262 22.30 12.14 -18.08
N TYR A 263 21.70 11.43 -17.12
CA TYR A 263 22.38 10.36 -16.36
C TYR A 263 22.83 9.19 -17.26
N LYS A 264 21.99 8.78 -18.21
CA LYS A 264 22.26 7.70 -19.17
C LYS A 264 23.16 8.12 -20.34
N GLY A 265 23.48 9.41 -20.48
CA GLY A 265 24.29 9.96 -21.57
C GLY A 265 23.58 9.97 -22.93
N ILE A 266 22.25 9.91 -22.93
CA ILE A 266 21.42 9.96 -24.13
C ILE A 266 21.29 11.43 -24.56
N LYS A 267 21.54 11.72 -25.84
CA LYS A 267 21.36 13.09 -26.35
C LYS A 267 19.86 13.36 -26.52
N PRO A 268 19.34 14.49 -26.03
CA PRO A 268 17.93 14.83 -26.23
C PRO A 268 17.63 14.95 -27.72
N SER A 269 16.54 14.33 -28.14
CA SER A 269 15.98 14.47 -29.48
C SER A 269 15.37 15.86 -29.60
N LYS A 270 16.07 16.80 -30.24
CA LYS A 270 15.50 18.11 -30.60
C LYS A 270 14.26 17.90 -31.48
N ALA A 271 13.07 18.18 -30.94
CA ALA A 271 11.91 18.47 -31.76
C ALA A 271 12.20 19.80 -32.50
N ALA A 272 12.35 19.74 -33.81
CA ALA A 272 12.48 20.93 -34.65
C ALA A 272 11.43 20.90 -35.79
N PRO A 273 10.84 22.06 -36.12
CA PRO A 273 9.72 22.18 -37.03
C PRO A 273 10.14 22.01 -38.49
N THR A 274 9.25 21.42 -39.28
CA THR A 274 9.40 21.15 -40.71
C THR A 274 9.39 22.45 -41.53
N LYS A 275 10.42 22.65 -42.39
CA LYS A 275 10.26 23.14 -43.77
C LYS A 275 11.54 22.94 -44.62
N MET A 276 11.28 22.52 -45.88
CA MET A 276 12.13 22.33 -47.08
C MET A 276 13.19 23.43 -47.33
N LEU A 277 14.26 23.32 -48.12
CA LEU A 277 14.76 22.47 -49.23
C LEU A 277 16.30 22.71 -49.25
N VAL A 278 17.19 21.89 -49.82
CA VAL A 278 17.67 22.00 -51.22
C VAL A 278 18.59 20.80 -51.53
N ILE A 279 18.39 20.31 -52.74
CA ILE A 279 18.99 19.22 -53.50
C ILE A 279 20.48 19.45 -53.82
N GLY A 280 21.31 18.38 -53.80
CA GLY A 280 22.52 18.38 -54.63
C GLY A 280 23.76 17.61 -54.17
N ALA A 281 23.68 16.39 -53.62
CA ALA A 281 24.90 15.56 -53.44
C ALA A 281 24.68 14.03 -53.24
N VAL A 282 23.50 13.47 -53.54
CA VAL A 282 23.16 12.11 -53.06
C VAL A 282 23.36 11.00 -54.09
N ALA A 283 23.59 11.32 -55.37
CA ALA A 283 23.58 10.30 -56.43
C ALA A 283 24.74 9.28 -56.38
N THR A 284 25.90 9.62 -55.77
CA THR A 284 27.09 8.75 -55.83
C THR A 284 27.28 7.87 -54.58
N VAL A 285 26.71 8.24 -53.44
CA VAL A 285 26.78 7.46 -52.18
C VAL A 285 25.69 6.37 -52.13
N LEU A 286 24.61 6.53 -52.89
CA LEU A 286 23.47 5.60 -52.90
C LEU A 286 23.83 4.20 -53.41
N VAL A 287 24.76 4.05 -54.35
CA VAL A 287 25.01 2.73 -54.98
C VAL A 287 25.82 1.79 -54.09
N ILE A 288 26.72 2.33 -53.25
CA ILE A 288 27.50 1.53 -52.28
C ILE A 288 26.68 1.31 -51.00
N GLY A 289 25.87 2.31 -50.59
CA GLY A 289 24.95 2.19 -49.45
C GLY A 289 23.78 1.23 -49.68
N LEU A 290 23.30 1.08 -50.92
CA LEU A 290 22.22 0.14 -51.27
C LEU A 290 22.65 -1.32 -51.11
N GLY A 291 23.91 -1.67 -51.44
CA GLY A 291 24.42 -3.03 -51.28
C GLY A 291 24.55 -3.46 -49.80
N TYR A 292 24.98 -2.55 -48.93
CA TYR A 292 25.09 -2.81 -47.48
C TYR A 292 23.73 -2.69 -46.77
N GLY A 293 22.89 -1.75 -47.22
CA GLY A 293 21.54 -1.54 -46.70
C GLY A 293 20.57 -2.68 -47.02
N LEU A 294 20.66 -3.30 -48.20
CA LEU A 294 19.77 -4.41 -48.56
C LEU A 294 20.06 -5.70 -47.77
N MET A 295 21.28 -5.89 -47.25
CA MET A 295 21.58 -7.02 -46.36
C MET A 295 21.12 -6.81 -44.91
N GLN A 296 20.97 -5.57 -44.42
CA GLN A 296 20.43 -5.30 -43.07
C GLN A 296 18.90 -5.09 -43.03
N VAL A 297 18.24 -4.84 -44.16
CA VAL A 297 16.80 -4.53 -44.21
C VAL A 297 15.89 -5.76 -44.16
N PHE A 298 16.43 -6.99 -44.27
CA PHE A 298 15.63 -8.22 -44.27
C PHE A 298 15.71 -9.08 -43.00
N SER A 299 16.26 -8.57 -41.90
CA SER A 299 16.01 -9.16 -40.58
C SER A 299 14.82 -8.44 -39.93
N PRO A 300 13.64 -9.06 -39.83
CA PRO A 300 12.51 -8.43 -39.16
C PRO A 300 12.92 -8.12 -37.72
N LYS A 301 13.05 -6.83 -37.39
CA LYS A 301 13.37 -6.38 -36.03
C LYS A 301 12.36 -7.01 -35.07
N LEU A 302 12.85 -7.78 -34.11
CA LEU A 302 12.02 -8.32 -33.04
C LEU A 302 11.34 -7.16 -32.30
N LYS A 303 10.01 -7.21 -32.25
CA LYS A 303 9.19 -6.30 -31.46
C LYS A 303 9.42 -6.59 -29.97
N PRO A 304 9.32 -5.56 -29.11
CA PRO A 304 9.23 -5.79 -27.67
C PRO A 304 8.11 -6.79 -27.36
N ALA A 305 8.32 -7.68 -26.40
CA ALA A 305 7.22 -8.41 -25.78
C ALA A 305 6.29 -7.40 -25.08
N GLU A 306 4.99 -7.69 -25.05
CA GLU A 306 4.05 -6.95 -24.22
C GLU A 306 4.18 -7.48 -22.78
N VAL A 307 4.30 -6.58 -21.81
CA VAL A 307 4.47 -6.94 -20.40
C VAL A 307 3.50 -6.10 -19.60
N ASP A 308 2.51 -6.76 -19.02
CA ASP A 308 1.61 -6.19 -18.02
C ASP A 308 2.09 -6.64 -16.64
N VAL A 309 2.26 -5.68 -15.74
CA VAL A 309 2.78 -5.93 -14.39
C VAL A 309 1.67 -5.72 -13.39
N HIS A 310 1.56 -6.67 -12.48
CA HIS A 310 0.53 -6.68 -11.45
C HIS A 310 1.14 -7.00 -10.10
N PHE A 311 0.58 -6.42 -9.05
CA PHE A 311 1.04 -6.67 -7.69
C PHE A 311 -0.13 -6.64 -6.72
N THR A 312 0.09 -7.21 -5.54
CA THR A 312 -0.84 -7.13 -4.42
C THR A 312 -0.48 -5.95 -3.54
N PRO A 313 -1.19 -4.80 -3.59
CA PRO A 313 -0.88 -3.62 -2.78
C PRO A 313 -0.90 -3.85 -1.28
N GLN A 314 -1.66 -4.83 -0.77
CA GLN A 314 -1.73 -5.15 0.66
C GLN A 314 -1.68 -6.65 0.90
N ILE A 315 -0.92 -7.09 1.91
CA ILE A 315 -0.76 -8.52 2.24
C ILE A 315 -0.77 -8.72 3.75
N PRO A 316 -1.76 -9.46 4.30
CA PRO A 316 -1.74 -9.92 5.67
C PRO A 316 -0.52 -10.81 5.91
N SER A 317 0.35 -10.37 6.82
CA SER A 317 1.52 -11.15 7.21
C SER A 317 1.15 -12.56 7.71
N SER A 318 -0.03 -12.73 8.30
CA SER A 318 -0.56 -14.00 8.80
C SER A 318 -0.80 -15.07 7.74
N ILE A 319 -1.01 -14.71 6.47
CA ILE A 319 -1.29 -15.66 5.38
C ILE A 319 -0.18 -15.73 4.33
N TYR A 320 0.91 -15.00 4.55
CA TYR A 320 1.98 -14.87 3.58
C TYR A 320 2.47 -16.22 3.04
N GLU A 321 2.71 -17.16 3.95
CA GLU A 321 3.20 -18.51 3.62
C GLU A 321 2.19 -19.33 2.80
N ASN A 322 0.91 -18.95 2.82
CA ASN A 322 -0.17 -19.63 2.10
C ASN A 322 -0.38 -19.08 0.67
N LEU A 323 0.24 -17.95 0.29
CA LEU A 323 0.07 -17.35 -1.04
C LEU A 323 0.63 -18.25 -2.16
N GLU A 324 1.89 -18.67 -2.07
CA GLU A 324 2.52 -19.49 -3.12
C GLU A 324 1.81 -20.85 -3.32
N PRO A 325 1.45 -21.61 -2.26
CA PRO A 325 0.65 -22.82 -2.41
C PRO A 325 -0.72 -22.62 -3.07
N LEU A 326 -1.31 -21.43 -2.95
CA LEU A 326 -2.56 -21.05 -3.62
C LEU A 326 -2.35 -20.60 -5.07
N GLY A 327 -1.12 -20.61 -5.58
CA GLY A 327 -0.80 -20.05 -6.89
C GLY A 327 -0.99 -18.54 -6.94
N LYS A 328 -0.93 -17.86 -5.78
CA LYS A 328 -1.04 -16.41 -5.66
C LYS A 328 0.35 -15.80 -5.50
N PHE A 329 0.52 -14.65 -6.12
CA PHE A 329 1.79 -13.95 -6.20
C PHE A 329 1.65 -12.51 -5.76
N ILE A 330 2.70 -12.01 -5.14
CA ILE A 330 2.79 -10.63 -4.66
C ILE A 330 3.09 -9.67 -5.79
N LEU A 331 3.89 -10.16 -6.74
CA LEU A 331 4.20 -9.50 -7.99
C LEU A 331 4.11 -10.55 -9.09
N TRP A 332 3.38 -10.28 -10.16
CA TRP A 332 3.37 -11.14 -11.33
C TRP A 332 3.39 -10.34 -12.63
N PHE A 333 3.93 -10.99 -13.65
CA PHE A 333 4.14 -10.43 -14.98
C PHE A 333 3.38 -11.27 -15.98
N ASP A 334 2.41 -10.67 -16.65
CA ASP A 334 1.74 -11.25 -17.81
C ASP A 334 2.52 -10.81 -19.05
N ILE A 335 3.15 -11.78 -19.71
CA ILE A 335 4.12 -11.53 -20.77
C ILE A 335 3.63 -12.20 -22.05
N LYS A 336 3.44 -11.39 -23.09
CA LYS A 336 2.93 -11.82 -24.38
C LYS A 336 3.96 -11.64 -25.48
N ASN A 337 4.31 -12.73 -26.15
CA ASN A 337 5.23 -12.71 -27.28
C ASN A 337 4.50 -12.80 -28.61
N ASP A 338 4.24 -11.64 -29.21
CA ASP A 338 3.62 -11.53 -30.52
C ASP A 338 4.59 -11.66 -31.72
N ASN A 339 5.87 -11.97 -31.47
CA ASN A 339 6.83 -12.18 -32.54
C ASN A 339 6.66 -13.56 -33.21
N LYS A 340 7.20 -13.67 -34.42
CA LYS A 340 7.30 -14.95 -35.16
C LYS A 340 8.47 -15.83 -34.68
N LYS A 341 9.34 -15.29 -33.83
CA LYS A 341 10.48 -15.97 -33.20
C LYS A 341 10.30 -15.94 -31.68
N GLY A 342 10.92 -16.88 -30.98
CA GLY A 342 10.99 -16.84 -29.52
C GLY A 342 11.79 -15.64 -29.01
N VAL A 343 11.53 -15.23 -27.77
CA VAL A 343 12.22 -14.14 -27.09
C VAL A 343 12.72 -14.61 -25.73
N SER A 344 13.89 -14.12 -25.34
CA SER A 344 14.44 -14.35 -24.01
C SER A 344 14.13 -13.15 -23.14
N ILE A 345 13.52 -13.38 -21.98
CA ILE A 345 13.14 -12.34 -21.03
C ILE A 345 13.87 -12.56 -19.71
N ASP A 346 14.42 -11.50 -19.15
CA ASP A 346 15.11 -11.46 -17.88
C ASP A 346 14.37 -10.50 -16.94
N ILE A 347 13.81 -11.06 -15.88
CA ILE A 347 13.03 -10.34 -14.88
C ILE A 347 13.87 -10.27 -13.62
N SER A 348 14.10 -9.07 -13.11
CA SER A 348 14.66 -8.84 -11.78
C SER A 348 13.66 -8.07 -10.93
N ALA A 349 13.42 -8.54 -9.70
CA ALA A 349 12.61 -7.87 -8.69
C ALA A 349 13.42 -7.78 -7.40
N ASN A 350 13.64 -6.57 -6.90
CA ASN A 350 14.39 -6.29 -5.69
C ASN A 350 13.44 -5.76 -4.62
N PHE A 351 13.40 -6.43 -3.47
CA PHE A 351 12.62 -5.98 -2.33
C PHE A 351 13.59 -5.39 -1.32
N ARG A 352 13.38 -4.13 -0.90
CA ARG A 352 14.16 -3.54 0.20
C ARG A 352 14.04 -4.50 1.40
N ASP A 353 15.17 -4.98 1.91
CA ASP A 353 15.32 -5.99 2.98
C ASP A 353 15.36 -7.48 2.58
N SER A 354 15.40 -7.83 1.29
CA SER A 354 15.68 -9.22 0.86
C SER A 354 16.60 -9.31 -0.35
N ASN A 355 17.15 -10.50 -0.61
CA ASN A 355 17.90 -10.74 -1.84
C ASN A 355 16.96 -10.66 -3.04
N GLY A 356 17.29 -9.81 -4.01
CA GLY A 356 16.52 -9.69 -5.25
C GLY A 356 16.34 -11.01 -5.98
N ILE A 357 15.13 -11.25 -6.49
CA ILE A 357 14.77 -12.41 -7.27
C ILE A 357 15.02 -12.11 -8.75
N ARG A 358 15.73 -13.00 -9.42
CA ARG A 358 15.94 -12.93 -10.87
C ARG A 358 15.43 -14.20 -11.55
N LYS A 359 14.62 -14.04 -12.60
CA LYS A 359 14.10 -15.14 -13.43
C LYS A 359 14.41 -14.86 -14.90
N LYS A 360 15.07 -15.81 -15.55
CA LYS A 360 15.23 -15.83 -17.00
C LYS A 360 14.29 -16.86 -17.61
N ILE A 361 13.55 -16.45 -18.63
CA ILE A 361 12.63 -17.31 -19.35
C ILE A 361 12.85 -17.22 -20.85
N GLU A 362 12.68 -18.34 -21.53
CA GLU A 362 12.58 -18.39 -22.99
C GLU A 362 11.11 -18.52 -23.35
N LEU A 363 10.56 -17.51 -24.01
CA LEU A 363 9.16 -17.45 -24.40
C LEU A 363 9.03 -17.76 -25.90
N PRO A 364 8.39 -18.88 -26.29
CA PRO A 364 8.22 -19.25 -27.69
C PRO A 364 7.47 -18.19 -28.52
N ALA A 365 7.50 -18.33 -29.84
CA ALA A 365 6.76 -17.46 -30.73
C ALA A 365 5.24 -17.62 -30.53
N LYS A 366 4.49 -16.51 -30.51
CA LYS A 366 3.03 -16.51 -30.42
C LYS A 366 2.48 -17.22 -29.18
N THR A 367 3.14 -17.00 -28.04
CA THR A 367 2.72 -17.55 -26.74
C THR A 367 2.71 -16.48 -25.67
N ASP A 368 1.85 -16.71 -24.68
CA ASP A 368 1.67 -15.86 -23.51
C ASP A 368 2.03 -16.66 -22.27
N THR A 369 2.54 -16.00 -21.24
CA THR A 369 2.87 -16.65 -19.96
C THR A 369 2.69 -15.68 -18.80
N THR A 370 2.40 -16.23 -17.62
CA THR A 370 2.41 -15.49 -16.36
C THR A 370 3.59 -15.94 -15.52
N ILE A 371 4.39 -15.00 -15.02
CA ILE A 371 5.49 -15.28 -14.09
C ILE A 371 5.21 -14.62 -12.75
N GLY A 372 5.01 -15.43 -11.72
CA GLY A 372 4.82 -14.97 -10.35
C GLY A 372 6.11 -14.91 -9.51
N ILE A 373 6.18 -13.95 -8.59
CA ILE A 373 7.27 -13.74 -7.63
C ILE A 373 6.70 -13.53 -6.23
N ASN A 374 7.11 -14.40 -5.30
CA ASN A 374 6.93 -14.23 -3.85
C ASN A 374 8.32 -14.23 -3.22
N PRO A 375 8.80 -13.10 -2.66
CA PRO A 375 10.09 -13.08 -1.97
C PRO A 375 10.09 -14.02 -0.75
N PRO A 376 11.23 -14.55 -0.34
CA PRO A 376 11.34 -15.04 1.02
C PRO A 376 11.32 -13.81 1.95
N LEU A 377 10.14 -13.35 2.36
CA LEU A 377 10.09 -12.41 3.46
C LEU A 377 10.64 -13.11 4.70
N ASN A 378 11.64 -12.51 5.34
CA ASN A 378 12.22 -13.04 6.56
C ASN A 378 11.28 -12.79 7.76
N ILE A 379 10.03 -13.23 7.64
CA ILE A 379 8.96 -13.13 8.66
C ILE A 379 9.33 -13.92 9.93
N LYS A 380 10.46 -14.64 9.91
CA LYS A 380 11.06 -15.31 11.06
C LYS A 380 11.71 -14.35 12.07
N GLU A 381 11.85 -13.07 11.76
CA GLU A 381 12.17 -12.07 12.79
C GLU A 381 11.03 -12.01 13.82
N LYS A 382 11.41 -11.99 15.09
CA LYS A 382 10.58 -12.46 16.20
C LYS A 382 9.24 -11.72 16.25
N ARG A 383 8.17 -12.51 16.38
CA ARG A 383 6.73 -12.24 16.58
C ARG A 383 6.25 -10.95 17.31
N GLY A 384 7.14 -10.17 17.93
CA GLY A 384 6.83 -8.84 18.48
C GLY A 384 7.06 -7.68 17.51
N GLU A 385 7.54 -7.94 16.29
CA GLU A 385 8.01 -6.88 15.37
C GLU A 385 6.99 -6.44 14.29
N PHE A 386 5.88 -7.17 14.08
CA PHE A 386 4.80 -6.81 13.13
C PHE A 386 3.50 -6.43 13.85
N ALA A 387 3.61 -5.62 14.91
CA ALA A 387 2.46 -5.01 15.58
C ALA A 387 1.80 -3.89 14.74
N THR A 388 2.48 -3.43 13.69
CA THR A 388 2.03 -2.38 12.79
C THR A 388 2.27 -2.79 11.34
N ASP A 389 1.50 -2.20 10.43
CA ASP A 389 1.69 -2.35 9.00
C ASP A 389 3.12 -1.92 8.60
N ARG A 390 3.68 -2.61 7.60
CA ARG A 390 5.00 -2.31 7.04
C ARG A 390 4.91 -2.14 5.54
N ASN A 391 5.42 -1.03 5.03
CA ASN A 391 5.53 -0.80 3.60
C ASN A 391 6.82 -1.42 3.07
N ILE A 392 6.68 -2.41 2.19
CA ILE A 392 7.76 -3.04 1.45
C ILE A 392 7.77 -2.46 0.05
N TYR A 393 8.92 -1.95 -0.38
CA TYR A 393 9.09 -1.46 -1.73
C TYR A 393 9.68 -2.55 -2.61
N VAL A 394 9.00 -2.80 -3.73
CA VAL A 394 9.49 -3.69 -4.79
C VAL A 394 9.88 -2.86 -5.99
N GLU A 395 11.15 -2.97 -6.40
CA GLU A 395 11.67 -2.39 -7.63
C GLU A 395 11.81 -3.53 -8.64
N TRP A 396 11.24 -3.39 -9.84
CA TRP A 396 11.39 -4.40 -10.88
C TRP A 396 11.97 -3.84 -12.16
N LEU A 397 12.63 -4.73 -12.89
CA LEU A 397 13.18 -4.47 -14.21
C LEU A 397 13.00 -5.72 -15.06
N VAL A 398 12.32 -5.57 -16.19
CA VAL A 398 12.07 -6.61 -17.19
C VAL A 398 12.81 -6.23 -18.46
N LYS A 399 13.75 -7.09 -18.85
CA LYS A 399 14.56 -6.92 -20.07
C LYS A 399 14.26 -8.02 -21.08
N GLN A 400 14.17 -7.67 -22.34
CA GLN A 400 14.26 -8.62 -23.45
C GLN A 400 15.68 -8.68 -23.98
N MET A 401 16.19 -9.90 -24.03
CA MET A 401 17.52 -10.23 -24.51
C MET A 401 17.41 -10.67 -25.97
N ILE A 402 18.21 -10.04 -26.84
CA ILE A 402 18.26 -10.32 -28.27
C ILE A 402 19.61 -10.96 -28.56
N TYR A 403 19.56 -12.23 -28.96
CA TYR A 403 20.74 -13.01 -29.32
C TYR A 403 20.90 -13.07 -30.84
N SER A 404 22.15 -13.12 -31.30
CA SER A 404 22.51 -13.41 -32.68
C SER A 404 22.13 -14.84 -33.05
N ASP A 405 22.10 -15.15 -34.34
CA ASP A 405 21.89 -16.53 -34.82
C ASP A 405 23.03 -17.48 -34.37
N GLU A 406 24.18 -16.95 -33.93
CA GLU A 406 25.30 -17.69 -33.33
C GLU A 406 25.21 -17.82 -31.79
N GLY A 407 24.14 -17.31 -31.18
CA GLY A 407 23.87 -17.39 -29.74
C GLY A 407 24.60 -16.37 -28.87
N GLN A 408 25.23 -15.35 -29.46
CA GLN A 408 25.84 -14.24 -28.71
C GLN A 408 24.80 -13.17 -28.38
N LEU A 409 24.84 -12.61 -27.18
CA LEU A 409 23.96 -11.51 -26.80
C LEU A 409 24.35 -10.25 -27.60
N GLU A 410 23.49 -9.81 -28.52
CA GLU A 410 23.72 -8.61 -29.32
C GLU A 410 23.17 -7.36 -28.64
N LYS A 411 22.01 -7.49 -27.98
CA LYS A 411 21.30 -6.34 -27.43
C LYS A 411 20.39 -6.71 -26.26
N GLU A 412 20.37 -5.85 -25.26
CA GLU A 412 19.36 -5.84 -24.20
C GLU A 412 18.40 -4.67 -24.40
N ARG A 413 17.11 -4.87 -24.12
CA ARG A 413 16.09 -3.83 -24.16
C ARG A 413 15.26 -3.89 -22.88
N SER A 414 15.22 -2.80 -22.11
CA SER A 414 14.26 -2.66 -21.01
C SER A 414 12.85 -2.54 -21.60
N ILE A 415 11.90 -3.33 -21.10
CA ILE A 415 10.49 -3.34 -21.51
C ILE A 415 9.60 -2.76 -20.42
N SER A 416 9.90 -3.06 -19.16
CA SER A 416 9.18 -2.53 -17.99
C SER A 416 10.16 -2.31 -16.86
N GLU A 417 10.14 -1.12 -16.27
CA GLU A 417 10.97 -0.74 -15.13
C GLU A 417 10.15 0.21 -14.28
N ASN A 418 9.89 -0.18 -13.03
CA ASN A 418 9.16 0.66 -12.09
C ASN A 418 9.40 0.17 -10.65
N SER A 419 8.84 0.90 -9.69
CA SER A 419 8.79 0.50 -8.29
C SER A 419 7.38 0.66 -7.75
N GLU A 420 6.96 -0.24 -6.87
CA GLU A 420 5.69 -0.14 -6.15
C GLU A 420 5.86 -0.39 -4.67
N MET A 421 4.89 0.14 -3.93
CA MET A 421 4.76 -0.10 -2.50
C MET A 421 3.74 -1.19 -2.26
N ILE A 422 4.12 -2.16 -1.45
CA ILE A 422 3.28 -3.25 -0.96
C ILE A 422 3.22 -3.13 0.56
N THR A 423 2.03 -2.91 1.11
CA THR A 423 1.82 -2.87 2.55
C THR A 423 1.66 -4.28 3.09
N MET A 424 2.65 -4.77 3.82
CA MET A 424 2.49 -5.94 4.69
C MET A 424 1.67 -5.54 5.90
N LEU A 425 0.43 -5.99 5.97
CA LEU A 425 -0.45 -5.70 7.08
C LEU A 425 0.04 -6.44 8.34
N ALA A 426 -0.15 -5.78 9.49
CA ALA A 426 0.15 -6.34 10.79
C ALA A 426 -0.48 -7.73 11.00
N LEU A 427 0.06 -8.48 11.95
CA LEU A 427 -0.53 -9.78 12.29
C LEU A 427 -1.99 -9.57 12.74
N GLY A 428 -2.94 -10.32 12.17
CA GLY A 428 -4.37 -10.14 12.47
C GLY A 428 -5.07 -9.06 11.63
N THR A 429 -4.37 -8.38 10.72
CA THR A 429 -4.99 -7.37 9.86
C THR A 429 -5.22 -7.91 8.45
N ILE A 430 -6.47 -7.88 7.97
CA ILE A 430 -6.83 -8.08 6.55
C ILE A 430 -7.75 -6.93 6.15
N ASP A 431 -7.77 -6.57 4.87
CA ASP A 431 -8.84 -5.74 4.30
C ASP A 431 -9.79 -6.67 3.53
N TRP A 432 -11.09 -6.59 3.80
CA TRP A 432 -12.10 -7.36 3.07
C TRP A 432 -12.17 -7.03 1.58
N ASN A 433 -11.67 -5.86 1.16
CA ASN A 433 -11.55 -5.47 -0.25
C ASN A 433 -10.44 -6.23 -1.00
N MET A 434 -9.70 -7.10 -0.32
CA MET A 434 -8.69 -8.00 -0.92
C MET A 434 -9.27 -8.96 -1.99
N THR A 435 -10.59 -9.07 -2.08
CA THR A 435 -11.33 -9.74 -3.17
C THR A 435 -11.08 -9.17 -4.56
N GLU A 436 -10.85 -7.87 -4.68
CA GLU A 436 -10.60 -7.25 -5.99
C GLU A 436 -9.10 -7.27 -6.37
N ILE A 437 -8.24 -7.42 -5.37
CA ILE A 437 -6.78 -7.32 -5.53
C ILE A 437 -6.17 -8.62 -6.08
N TYR A 438 -6.70 -9.79 -5.69
CA TYR A 438 -6.28 -11.05 -6.27
C TYR A 438 -7.17 -11.38 -7.46
N ASN A 439 -6.61 -11.38 -8.68
CA ASN A 439 -7.34 -11.83 -9.87
C ASN A 439 -8.01 -13.19 -9.59
N THR A 440 -9.35 -13.19 -9.53
CA THR A 440 -10.20 -14.32 -9.10
C THR A 440 -11.07 -14.85 -10.24
N ASP A 441 -10.74 -14.52 -11.49
CA ASP A 441 -11.49 -14.94 -12.70
C ASP A 441 -11.54 -16.47 -12.92
N LYS A 442 -10.91 -17.26 -12.02
CA LYS A 442 -11.09 -18.71 -11.93
C LYS A 442 -11.58 -19.04 -10.52
N GLU A 443 -12.64 -19.86 -10.46
CA GLU A 443 -13.33 -20.39 -9.24
C GLU A 443 -12.38 -20.89 -8.13
N GLU A 444 -11.13 -21.15 -8.48
CA GLU A 444 -10.04 -21.65 -7.65
C GLU A 444 -9.33 -20.59 -6.77
N GLY A 445 -9.87 -19.38 -6.61
CA GLY A 445 -9.10 -18.27 -6.03
C GLY A 445 -9.75 -17.44 -4.93
N SER A 446 -10.84 -17.90 -4.30
CA SER A 446 -11.60 -17.05 -3.37
C SER A 446 -10.76 -16.63 -2.15
N PRO A 447 -10.58 -15.33 -1.88
CA PRO A 447 -9.87 -14.86 -0.68
C PRO A 447 -10.63 -15.21 0.60
N PHE A 448 -11.93 -15.49 0.51
CA PHE A 448 -12.71 -15.99 1.64
C PHE A 448 -12.21 -17.34 2.14
N ALA A 449 -11.63 -18.16 1.27
CA ALA A 449 -10.96 -19.38 1.70
C ALA A 449 -9.78 -19.08 2.65
N LEU A 450 -9.14 -17.91 2.51
CA LEU A 450 -8.04 -17.50 3.40
C LEU A 450 -8.51 -17.28 4.84
N VAL A 451 -9.78 -16.94 5.09
CA VAL A 451 -10.35 -16.78 6.44
C VAL A 451 -10.06 -17.99 7.32
N SER A 452 -10.11 -19.20 6.75
CA SER A 452 -9.82 -20.43 7.49
C SER A 452 -8.38 -20.52 8.01
N SER A 453 -7.46 -19.71 7.49
CA SER A 453 -6.09 -19.54 8.01
C SER A 453 -6.03 -18.83 9.37
N TRP A 454 -7.10 -18.17 9.82
CA TRP A 454 -7.19 -17.57 11.15
C TRP A 454 -7.87 -18.49 12.17
N ILE A 455 -8.45 -19.61 11.72
CA ILE A 455 -9.16 -20.55 12.60
C ILE A 455 -8.14 -21.45 13.29
N ASN A 456 -7.96 -21.22 14.58
CA ASN A 456 -6.93 -21.88 15.39
C ASN A 456 -7.55 -22.56 16.63
N PRO A 457 -8.08 -23.79 16.49
CA PRO A 457 -8.63 -24.54 17.63
C PRO A 457 -7.59 -24.84 18.72
N ASN A 458 -6.32 -24.94 18.34
CA ASN A 458 -5.23 -25.26 19.26
C ASN A 458 -4.71 -24.06 20.07
N ASP A 459 -5.27 -22.88 19.88
CA ASP A 459 -4.89 -21.68 20.61
C ASP A 459 -5.09 -21.87 22.13
N PRO A 460 -4.08 -21.55 22.98
CA PRO A 460 -4.23 -21.65 24.43
C PRO A 460 -5.42 -20.87 24.99
N LYS A 461 -5.77 -19.72 24.42
CA LYS A 461 -6.93 -18.92 24.84
C LYS A 461 -8.26 -19.56 24.43
N VAL A 462 -8.32 -20.19 23.26
CA VAL A 462 -9.49 -21.01 22.87
C VAL A 462 -9.68 -22.16 23.87
N LYS A 463 -8.60 -22.87 24.24
CA LYS A 463 -8.66 -23.94 25.25
C LYS A 463 -9.07 -23.44 26.63
N GLU A 464 -8.68 -22.22 27.00
CA GLU A 464 -9.12 -21.55 28.23
C GLU A 464 -10.63 -21.31 28.23
N VAL A 465 -11.20 -20.79 27.12
CA VAL A 465 -12.65 -20.61 26.96
C VAL A 465 -13.38 -21.94 27.08
N ILE A 466 -12.90 -23.01 26.42
CA ILE A 466 -13.48 -24.36 26.54
C ILE A 466 -13.43 -24.87 27.99
N SER A 467 -12.32 -24.65 28.69
CA SER A 467 -12.17 -25.02 30.10
C SER A 467 -13.15 -24.27 31.01
N THR A 468 -13.39 -23.00 30.72
CA THR A 468 -14.40 -22.19 31.41
C THR A 468 -15.81 -22.69 31.10
N ALA A 469 -16.11 -22.98 29.84
CA ALA A 469 -17.41 -23.47 29.41
C ALA A 469 -17.77 -24.85 29.98
N LYS A 470 -16.78 -25.75 30.14
CA LYS A 470 -16.95 -27.05 30.82
C LYS A 470 -17.36 -26.95 32.29
N LYS A 471 -17.25 -25.77 32.90
CA LYS A 471 -17.67 -25.52 34.30
C LYS A 471 -19.09 -24.98 34.39
N GLU A 472 -19.75 -24.68 33.27
CA GLU A 472 -21.14 -24.21 33.30
C GLU A 472 -22.09 -25.32 33.76
N PRO A 473 -23.15 -24.98 34.53
CA PRO A 473 -24.16 -25.94 34.92
C PRO A 473 -24.79 -26.61 33.70
N GLY A 474 -24.81 -27.94 33.68
CA GLY A 474 -25.38 -28.71 32.56
C GLY A 474 -24.54 -28.70 31.28
N ALA A 475 -23.29 -28.24 31.31
CA ALA A 475 -22.42 -28.26 30.15
C ALA A 475 -21.80 -29.65 29.90
N ALA A 476 -21.91 -30.13 28.66
CA ALA A 476 -21.17 -31.28 28.16
C ALA A 476 -20.67 -31.00 26.74
N LEU A 477 -19.45 -30.43 26.65
CA LEU A 477 -18.78 -30.17 25.38
C LEU A 477 -18.08 -31.44 24.88
N VAL A 478 -18.81 -32.26 24.13
CA VAL A 478 -18.44 -33.62 23.68
C VAL A 478 -18.60 -33.85 22.18
N GLY A 479 -18.96 -32.82 21.42
CA GLY A 479 -19.18 -32.92 19.98
C GLY A 479 -20.41 -33.75 19.67
N TYR A 480 -20.28 -34.72 18.75
CA TYR A 480 -21.36 -35.61 18.32
C TYR A 480 -21.54 -36.86 19.20
N GLN A 481 -20.86 -36.94 20.36
CA GLN A 481 -20.90 -38.11 21.24
C GLN A 481 -22.13 -38.11 22.16
N GLU A 482 -23.27 -38.55 21.63
CA GLU A 482 -24.57 -38.59 22.34
C GLU A 482 -24.50 -39.31 23.70
N GLU A 483 -23.96 -40.53 23.74
CA GLU A 483 -23.86 -41.32 24.98
C GLU A 483 -23.09 -40.56 26.08
N LEU A 484 -22.00 -39.88 25.71
CA LEU A 484 -21.18 -39.12 26.65
C LEU A 484 -21.86 -37.81 27.08
N PHE A 485 -22.72 -37.24 26.23
CA PHE A 485 -23.55 -36.10 26.59
C PHE A 485 -24.56 -36.49 27.66
N ILE A 486 -25.33 -37.56 27.41
CA ILE A 486 -26.35 -38.08 28.33
C ILE A 486 -25.70 -38.46 29.66
N GLU A 487 -24.55 -39.14 29.65
CA GLU A 487 -23.81 -39.51 30.87
C GLU A 487 -23.47 -38.29 31.74
N LYS A 488 -23.09 -37.17 31.12
CA LYS A 488 -22.63 -35.97 31.82
C LYS A 488 -23.75 -35.03 32.25
N THR A 489 -24.81 -34.92 31.47
CA THR A 489 -25.90 -33.96 31.71
C THR A 489 -27.13 -34.61 32.34
N GLY A 490 -27.31 -35.92 32.15
CA GLY A 490 -28.54 -36.63 32.50
C GLY A 490 -29.74 -36.28 31.60
N MET A 491 -29.51 -35.65 30.45
CA MET A 491 -30.55 -35.26 29.49
C MET A 491 -30.66 -36.34 28.41
N ASP A 492 -31.52 -37.34 28.60
CA ASP A 492 -31.69 -38.51 27.72
C ASP A 492 -32.74 -38.33 26.61
N ASP A 493 -33.57 -37.30 26.70
CA ASP A 493 -34.61 -36.99 25.68
C ASP A 493 -34.11 -36.09 24.53
N PHE A 494 -32.83 -35.69 24.54
CA PHE A 494 -32.29 -34.76 23.53
C PHE A 494 -31.83 -35.52 22.28
N ASP A 495 -32.28 -35.08 21.10
CA ASP A 495 -31.71 -35.54 19.82
C ASP A 495 -30.36 -34.84 19.51
N ILE A 496 -29.68 -35.24 18.42
CA ILE A 496 -28.36 -34.65 18.10
C ILE A 496 -28.44 -33.15 17.79
N ASP A 497 -29.56 -32.67 17.22
CA ASP A 497 -29.78 -31.25 16.95
C ASP A 497 -29.80 -30.50 18.27
N GLU A 498 -30.59 -30.98 19.23
CA GLU A 498 -30.66 -30.44 20.58
C GLU A 498 -29.31 -30.51 21.32
N ILE A 499 -28.58 -31.62 21.20
CA ILE A 499 -27.25 -31.81 21.82
C ILE A 499 -26.23 -30.82 21.25
N THR A 500 -26.13 -30.70 19.92
CA THR A 500 -25.17 -29.79 19.29
C THR A 500 -25.55 -28.33 19.57
N ARG A 501 -26.85 -27.99 19.46
CA ARG A 501 -27.37 -26.65 19.77
C ARG A 501 -27.09 -26.25 21.22
N HIS A 502 -27.28 -27.15 22.19
CA HIS A 502 -26.97 -26.90 23.61
C HIS A 502 -25.48 -26.61 23.84
N GLN A 503 -24.59 -27.32 23.14
CA GLN A 503 -23.15 -27.07 23.21
C GLN A 503 -22.76 -25.71 22.59
N VAL A 504 -23.36 -25.35 21.44
CA VAL A 504 -23.15 -24.03 20.82
C VAL A 504 -23.70 -22.91 21.71
N GLU A 505 -24.88 -23.10 22.31
CA GLU A 505 -25.47 -22.16 23.26
C GLU A 505 -24.56 -21.95 24.48
N THR A 506 -24.00 -23.03 25.03
CA THR A 506 -23.05 -22.95 26.15
C THR A 506 -21.83 -22.10 25.78
N LEU A 507 -21.23 -22.33 24.61
CA LEU A 507 -20.09 -21.54 24.13
C LEU A 507 -20.47 -20.09 23.89
N TYR A 508 -21.62 -19.84 23.26
CA TYR A 508 -22.13 -18.50 22.99
C TYR A 508 -22.32 -17.72 24.30
N ASN A 509 -22.99 -18.32 25.29
CA ASN A 509 -23.26 -17.68 26.57
C ASN A 509 -21.97 -17.43 27.36
N VAL A 510 -20.99 -18.34 27.31
CA VAL A 510 -19.69 -18.12 27.96
C VAL A 510 -18.95 -16.94 27.32
N LEU A 511 -18.93 -16.84 26.00
CA LEU A 511 -18.34 -15.69 25.31
C LEU A 511 -19.07 -14.38 25.66
N ASN A 512 -20.40 -14.41 25.68
CA ASN A 512 -21.23 -13.24 25.92
C ASN A 512 -21.18 -12.76 27.38
N ASP A 513 -21.30 -13.68 28.35
CA ASP A 513 -21.56 -13.34 29.75
C ASP A 513 -20.29 -13.31 30.60
N LYS A 514 -19.28 -14.13 30.26
CA LYS A 514 -18.04 -14.25 31.05
C LYS A 514 -16.85 -13.57 30.41
N TYR A 515 -16.76 -13.65 29.09
CA TYR A 515 -15.75 -12.94 28.32
C TYR A 515 -16.26 -11.59 27.82
N GLU A 516 -17.53 -11.25 28.02
CA GLU A 516 -18.13 -9.94 27.68
C GLU A 516 -17.77 -9.47 26.26
N ILE A 517 -17.73 -10.40 25.30
CA ILE A 517 -17.41 -10.07 23.91
C ILE A 517 -18.53 -9.20 23.32
N THR A 518 -18.15 -8.09 22.69
CA THR A 518 -19.07 -7.13 22.08
C THR A 518 -18.85 -7.00 20.57
N TYR A 519 -19.94 -6.80 19.82
CA TYR A 519 -19.86 -6.45 18.40
C TYR A 519 -19.61 -4.94 18.22
N ASP A 520 -18.58 -4.57 17.47
CA ASP A 520 -18.14 -3.17 17.31
C ASP A 520 -18.74 -2.42 16.11
N GLY A 521 -19.63 -3.07 15.36
CA GLY A 521 -20.42 -2.40 14.33
C GLY A 521 -19.94 -2.62 12.89
N GLY A 522 -18.70 -3.05 12.67
CA GLY A 522 -18.16 -3.39 11.35
C GLY A 522 -18.21 -2.29 10.27
N GLY A 523 -17.07 -1.94 9.65
CA GLY A 523 -16.96 -0.96 8.55
C GLY A 523 -16.43 -1.52 7.21
N VAL A 524 -16.08 -0.64 6.26
CA VAL A 524 -15.25 -0.97 5.08
C VAL A 524 -13.78 -0.94 5.55
N GLY A 525 -13.00 -2.01 5.30
CA GLY A 525 -11.61 -2.11 5.74
C GLY A 525 -11.36 -2.80 7.10
N GLN A 526 -12.14 -3.84 7.45
CA GLN A 526 -12.04 -4.53 8.76
C GLN A 526 -10.91 -5.57 8.83
N SER A 527 -10.12 -5.54 9.92
CA SER A 527 -9.16 -6.58 10.29
C SER A 527 -9.83 -7.92 10.66
N ILE A 528 -9.05 -9.02 10.65
CA ILE A 528 -9.47 -10.31 11.22
C ILE A 528 -8.44 -10.69 12.28
N ASN A 529 -8.71 -10.28 13.51
CA ASN A 529 -7.92 -10.68 14.67
C ASN A 529 -7.89 -12.21 14.84
N LEU A 530 -6.78 -12.74 15.36
CA LEU A 530 -6.68 -14.14 15.78
C LEU A 530 -7.58 -14.38 17.00
N PRO A 531 -8.03 -15.63 17.26
CA PRO A 531 -8.91 -15.93 18.39
C PRO A 531 -8.42 -15.39 19.74
N TYR A 532 -7.11 -15.44 20.03
CA TYR A 532 -6.57 -14.89 21.28
C TYR A 532 -6.69 -13.36 21.41
N GLU A 533 -6.64 -12.63 20.29
CA GLU A 533 -6.78 -11.17 20.23
C GLU A 533 -8.22 -10.78 20.47
N THR A 534 -9.17 -11.43 19.78
CA THR A 534 -10.60 -11.22 20.02
C THR A 534 -10.97 -11.47 21.48
N ILE A 535 -10.44 -12.55 22.09
CA ILE A 535 -10.67 -12.85 23.52
C ILE A 535 -10.04 -11.78 24.44
N ARG A 536 -8.87 -11.24 24.08
CA ARG A 536 -8.16 -10.22 24.86
C ARG A 536 -8.86 -8.86 24.80
N ASP A 537 -9.35 -8.48 23.62
CA ASP A 537 -9.82 -7.13 23.34
C ASP A 537 -11.31 -6.94 23.64
N HIS A 538 -12.04 -8.03 23.88
CA HIS A 538 -13.47 -8.02 24.23
C HIS A 538 -14.39 -7.36 23.17
N SER A 539 -13.86 -7.12 21.99
CA SER A 539 -14.50 -6.40 20.88
C SER A 539 -14.13 -7.10 19.58
N ALA A 540 -15.11 -7.32 18.71
CA ALA A 540 -14.87 -7.91 17.40
C ALA A 540 -15.96 -7.59 16.38
N ASN A 541 -15.56 -7.66 15.11
CA ASN A 541 -16.48 -7.59 13.98
C ASN A 541 -17.10 -8.96 13.62
N CYS A 542 -17.95 -8.99 12.59
CA CYS A 542 -18.75 -10.18 12.25
C CYS A 542 -17.91 -11.42 11.88
N ILE A 543 -16.76 -11.24 11.23
CA ILE A 543 -15.91 -12.35 10.79
C ILE A 543 -14.95 -12.81 11.87
N GLU A 544 -14.47 -11.90 12.71
CA GLU A 544 -13.64 -12.23 13.87
C GLU A 544 -14.42 -13.11 14.84
N LEU A 545 -15.68 -12.73 15.11
CA LEU A 545 -16.60 -13.55 15.90
C LEU A 545 -16.86 -14.90 15.23
N SER A 546 -16.96 -14.93 13.90
CA SER A 546 -17.14 -16.18 13.15
C SER A 546 -15.90 -17.09 13.22
N VAL A 547 -14.70 -16.52 13.16
CA VAL A 547 -13.41 -17.21 13.28
C VAL A 547 -13.21 -17.77 14.69
N LEU A 548 -13.51 -16.97 15.72
CA LEU A 548 -13.43 -17.39 17.12
C LEU A 548 -14.41 -18.53 17.40
N MET A 549 -15.69 -18.37 17.04
CA MET A 549 -16.70 -19.40 17.24
C MET A 549 -16.35 -20.69 16.47
N SER A 550 -15.91 -20.59 15.22
CA SER A 550 -15.46 -21.76 14.44
C SER A 550 -14.26 -22.47 15.08
N SER A 551 -13.34 -21.73 15.70
CA SER A 551 -12.19 -22.31 16.42
C SER A 551 -12.64 -23.11 17.65
N LEU A 552 -13.63 -22.61 18.39
CA LEU A 552 -14.21 -23.30 19.54
C LEU A 552 -14.96 -24.57 19.12
N LEU A 553 -15.77 -24.49 18.06
CA LEU A 553 -16.54 -25.62 17.55
C LEU A 553 -15.63 -26.78 17.12
N ILE A 554 -14.56 -26.49 16.38
CA ILE A 554 -13.59 -27.50 15.97
C ILE A 554 -12.88 -28.12 17.18
N GLU A 555 -12.51 -27.33 18.19
CA GLU A 555 -11.85 -27.84 19.40
C GLU A 555 -12.73 -28.82 20.19
N ILE A 556 -14.06 -28.65 20.15
CA ILE A 556 -15.01 -29.59 20.76
C ILE A 556 -15.47 -30.71 19.84
N GLY A 557 -14.98 -30.75 18.60
CA GLY A 557 -15.30 -31.79 17.62
C GLY A 557 -16.59 -31.57 16.83
N ILE A 558 -17.15 -30.36 16.81
CA ILE A 558 -18.27 -29.95 15.95
C ILE A 558 -17.73 -29.34 14.65
N GLN A 559 -18.35 -29.64 13.51
CA GLN A 559 -17.91 -29.16 12.20
C GLN A 559 -18.59 -27.83 11.85
N PRO A 560 -17.86 -26.69 11.79
CA PRO A 560 -18.45 -25.41 11.45
C PRO A 560 -18.41 -25.10 9.96
N ILE A 561 -19.36 -24.28 9.54
CA ILE A 561 -19.33 -23.52 8.29
C ILE A 561 -19.33 -22.02 8.60
N ILE A 562 -18.65 -21.23 7.78
CA ILE A 562 -18.79 -19.77 7.81
C ILE A 562 -19.60 -19.36 6.58
N VAL A 563 -20.69 -18.64 6.80
CA VAL A 563 -21.52 -18.06 5.75
C VAL A 563 -21.14 -16.60 5.57
N ILE A 564 -20.79 -16.24 4.35
CA ILE A 564 -20.44 -14.88 3.96
C ILE A 564 -21.48 -14.36 2.99
N VAL A 565 -22.10 -13.25 3.36
CA VAL A 565 -23.10 -12.52 2.58
C VAL A 565 -22.64 -11.05 2.46
N PRO A 566 -23.27 -10.20 1.62
CA PRO A 566 -22.87 -8.82 1.50
C PRO A 566 -22.79 -8.09 2.85
N ASN A 567 -21.61 -7.56 3.17
CA ASN A 567 -21.29 -6.80 4.38
C ASN A 567 -21.52 -7.55 5.71
N HIS A 568 -21.65 -8.88 5.70
CA HIS A 568 -21.94 -9.63 6.93
C HIS A 568 -21.45 -11.08 6.87
N ALA A 569 -21.10 -11.63 8.02
CA ALA A 569 -20.73 -13.04 8.18
C ALA A 569 -21.34 -13.63 9.45
N PHE A 570 -21.68 -14.92 9.39
CA PHE A 570 -22.21 -15.67 10.52
C PHE A 570 -21.80 -17.14 10.45
N VAL A 571 -22.00 -17.85 11.56
CA VAL A 571 -21.54 -19.23 11.71
C VAL A 571 -22.70 -20.19 11.61
N GLY A 572 -22.47 -21.29 10.91
CA GLY A 572 -23.29 -22.48 11.02
C GLY A 572 -22.48 -23.67 11.55
N TRP A 573 -23.18 -24.69 12.00
CA TRP A 573 -22.59 -25.97 12.38
C TRP A 573 -23.41 -27.11 11.84
N ARG A 574 -22.73 -28.19 11.48
CA ARG A 574 -23.35 -29.40 10.96
C ARG A 574 -24.08 -30.12 12.10
N ILE A 575 -25.33 -30.50 11.87
CA ILE A 575 -26.18 -31.19 12.86
C ILE A 575 -25.72 -32.64 13.02
N TRP A 576 -25.56 -33.35 11.90
CA TRP A 576 -25.13 -34.75 11.86
C TRP A 576 -23.71 -34.86 11.30
N GLU A 577 -22.90 -35.80 11.78
CA GLU A 577 -21.54 -36.00 11.26
C GLU A 577 -21.53 -36.45 9.78
N ASP A 578 -22.61 -37.10 9.33
CA ASP A 578 -22.70 -37.71 8.00
C ASP A 578 -23.70 -37.03 7.03
N GLU A 579 -24.44 -35.99 7.47
CA GLU A 579 -25.44 -35.29 6.64
C GLU A 579 -25.15 -33.80 6.50
N ASP A 580 -25.36 -33.23 5.31
CA ASP A 580 -25.16 -31.81 5.02
C ASP A 580 -26.37 -30.96 5.47
N GLU A 581 -26.74 -31.11 6.74
CA GLU A 581 -27.77 -30.33 7.42
C GLU A 581 -27.12 -29.44 8.49
N TYR A 582 -27.51 -28.16 8.53
CA TYR A 582 -26.82 -27.14 9.32
C TYR A 582 -27.78 -26.24 10.10
N ASN A 583 -27.38 -25.96 11.33
CA ASN A 583 -27.92 -24.87 12.13
C ASN A 583 -27.03 -23.63 12.03
N PHE A 584 -27.56 -22.47 12.44
CA PHE A 584 -26.87 -21.20 12.34
C PHE A 584 -27.00 -20.35 13.62
N VAL A 585 -26.01 -19.50 13.89
CA VAL A 585 -26.05 -18.54 14.99
C VAL A 585 -25.46 -17.19 14.58
N GLN A 586 -26.15 -16.12 14.99
CA GLN A 586 -25.72 -14.75 14.74
C GLN A 586 -24.77 -14.28 15.84
N THR A 587 -23.47 -14.45 15.64
CA THR A 587 -22.48 -14.08 16.66
C THR A 587 -22.42 -12.57 16.91
N THR A 588 -22.83 -11.73 15.95
CA THR A 588 -22.87 -10.26 16.12
C THR A 588 -23.93 -9.75 17.10
N MET A 589 -24.80 -10.62 17.62
CA MET A 589 -25.72 -10.25 18.70
C MET A 589 -25.07 -10.31 20.09
N MET A 590 -23.84 -10.81 20.20
CA MET A 590 -23.08 -10.79 21.45
C MET A 590 -22.86 -9.34 21.92
N GLY A 591 -23.00 -9.12 23.23
CA GLY A 591 -22.90 -7.81 23.87
C GLY A 591 -24.21 -7.02 23.96
N ASP A 592 -25.25 -7.37 23.20
CA ASP A 592 -26.58 -6.78 23.37
C ASP A 592 -27.34 -7.47 24.52
N LYS A 593 -27.44 -6.79 25.66
CA LYS A 593 -28.13 -7.29 26.86
C LYS A 593 -29.62 -7.58 26.66
N ASN A 594 -30.22 -7.14 25.56
CA ASN A 594 -31.61 -7.42 25.21
C ASN A 594 -31.78 -8.61 24.27
N LYS A 595 -30.70 -9.27 23.87
CA LYS A 595 -30.69 -10.41 22.94
C LYS A 595 -30.22 -11.65 23.66
N THR A 596 -30.90 -12.76 23.38
CA THR A 596 -30.54 -14.09 23.88
C THR A 596 -29.94 -14.95 22.77
N PHE A 597 -29.32 -16.08 23.12
CA PHE A 597 -28.92 -17.09 22.14
C PHE A 597 -30.08 -17.50 21.22
N LYS A 598 -31.29 -17.62 21.77
CA LYS A 598 -32.49 -17.95 20.99
C LYS A 598 -32.84 -16.89 19.94
N ASP A 599 -32.58 -15.61 20.23
CA ASP A 599 -32.76 -14.54 19.25
C ASP A 599 -31.68 -14.60 18.16
N ALA A 600 -30.42 -14.85 18.55
CA ALA A 600 -29.30 -15.01 17.63
C ALA A 600 -29.47 -16.21 16.69
N TYR A 601 -29.97 -17.33 17.21
CA TYR A 601 -30.28 -18.54 16.44
C TYR A 601 -31.37 -18.27 15.39
N LYS A 602 -32.50 -17.69 15.81
CA LYS A 602 -33.62 -17.38 14.91
C LYS A 602 -33.27 -16.36 13.84
N ASP A 603 -32.47 -15.35 14.18
CA ASP A 603 -32.04 -14.34 13.21
C ASP A 603 -31.13 -14.95 12.14
N ALA A 604 -30.19 -15.81 12.55
CA ALA A 604 -29.28 -16.49 11.63
C ALA A 604 -30.01 -17.46 10.69
N GLU A 605 -30.97 -18.23 11.20
CA GLU A 605 -31.83 -19.09 10.37
C GLU A 605 -32.61 -18.27 9.32
N LYS A 606 -33.22 -17.16 9.76
CA LYS A 606 -33.90 -16.23 8.85
C LYS A 606 -32.95 -15.64 7.80
N MET A 607 -31.72 -15.33 8.19
CA MET A 607 -30.68 -14.82 7.28
C MET A 607 -30.21 -15.88 6.28
N ALA A 608 -30.07 -17.14 6.70
CA ALA A 608 -29.77 -18.26 5.81
C ALA A 608 -30.89 -18.42 4.76
N HIS A 609 -32.15 -18.45 5.18
CA HIS A 609 -33.30 -18.52 4.26
C HIS A 609 -33.34 -17.34 3.27
N SER A 610 -33.15 -16.11 3.74
CA SER A 610 -33.21 -14.92 2.88
C SER A 610 -32.09 -14.85 1.85
N ASN A 611 -30.97 -15.53 2.11
CA ASN A 611 -29.84 -15.67 1.19
C ASN A 611 -29.88 -16.98 0.36
N GLY A 612 -31.02 -17.69 0.36
CA GLY A 612 -31.23 -18.87 -0.48
C GLY A 612 -30.52 -20.13 0.01
N LEU A 613 -30.18 -20.20 1.29
CA LEU A 613 -29.50 -21.33 1.93
C LEU A 613 -30.47 -22.30 2.61
N SER A 614 -31.76 -22.28 2.25
CA SER A 614 -32.76 -23.22 2.78
C SER A 614 -32.35 -24.69 2.60
N ASP A 615 -31.65 -25.00 1.51
CA ASP A 615 -31.17 -26.36 1.23
C ASP A 615 -30.16 -26.85 2.30
N LEU A 616 -29.37 -25.93 2.89
CA LEU A 616 -28.48 -26.24 4.03
C LEU A 616 -29.27 -26.43 5.34
N VAL A 617 -30.39 -25.75 5.51
CA VAL A 617 -31.23 -25.83 6.71
C VAL A 617 -32.02 -27.13 6.74
N TYR A 618 -32.50 -27.60 5.58
CA TYR A 618 -33.38 -28.78 5.48
C TYR A 618 -32.67 -30.05 4.99
N GLY A 619 -31.34 -30.03 4.82
CA GLY A 619 -30.56 -31.19 4.38
C GLY A 619 -30.77 -31.59 2.91
N ASP A 620 -31.30 -30.69 2.07
CA ASP A 620 -31.65 -30.94 0.67
C ASP A 620 -30.47 -30.65 -0.31
N LEU A 621 -29.23 -30.65 0.18
CA LEU A 621 -28.06 -30.40 -0.66
C LEU A 621 -27.69 -31.58 -1.54
N ASP A 622 -27.32 -31.26 -2.78
CA ASP A 622 -26.65 -32.23 -3.65
C ASP A 622 -25.29 -32.58 -3.07
N VAL A 623 -24.91 -33.86 -3.10
CA VAL A 623 -23.76 -34.48 -2.38
C VAL A 623 -22.39 -33.91 -2.80
N ASN A 624 -22.36 -32.99 -3.79
CA ASN A 624 -21.17 -32.33 -4.32
C ASN A 624 -21.19 -30.79 -4.17
N ALA A 625 -22.09 -30.21 -3.37
CA ALA A 625 -22.25 -28.76 -3.28
C ALA A 625 -20.98 -28.04 -2.78
N PHE A 626 -20.26 -28.63 -1.83
CA PHE A 626 -18.93 -28.18 -1.45
C PHE A 626 -17.92 -28.81 -2.42
N GLY A 627 -17.40 -28.03 -3.37
CA GLY A 627 -16.36 -28.51 -4.28
C GLY A 627 -15.12 -29.03 -3.50
N LYS A 628 -14.13 -29.61 -4.19
CA LYS A 628 -12.93 -30.24 -3.57
C LYS A 628 -12.16 -29.38 -2.53
N ARG A 629 -12.41 -28.07 -2.49
CA ARG A 629 -11.79 -27.11 -1.57
C ARG A 629 -12.66 -26.75 -0.36
N GLY A 630 -13.88 -27.29 -0.24
CA GLY A 630 -14.79 -26.93 0.85
C GLY A 630 -15.48 -25.59 0.67
N ILE A 631 -15.68 -25.11 -0.57
CA ILE A 631 -16.36 -23.84 -0.85
C ILE A 631 -17.62 -24.15 -1.65
N PHE A 632 -18.76 -23.70 -1.14
CA PHE A 632 -20.05 -23.71 -1.84
C PHE A 632 -20.41 -22.28 -2.23
N ASN A 633 -20.48 -22.02 -3.54
CA ASN A 633 -20.87 -20.71 -4.09
C ASN A 633 -22.36 -20.73 -4.44
N LYS A 634 -23.22 -20.19 -3.56
CA LYS A 634 -24.65 -20.10 -3.86
C LYS A 634 -24.94 -19.01 -4.90
N SER A 635 -24.21 -17.91 -4.84
CA SER A 635 -24.27 -16.82 -5.82
C SER A 635 -22.93 -16.07 -5.86
N ASN A 636 -22.83 -15.01 -6.69
CA ASN A 636 -21.64 -14.14 -6.70
C ASN A 636 -21.40 -13.45 -5.34
N SER A 637 -22.45 -13.24 -4.57
CA SER A 637 -22.44 -12.50 -3.30
C SER A 637 -22.62 -13.37 -2.05
N VAL A 638 -22.96 -14.66 -2.21
CA VAL A 638 -23.20 -15.58 -1.10
C VAL A 638 -22.27 -16.79 -1.22
N LYS A 639 -21.42 -16.99 -0.22
CA LYS A 639 -20.44 -18.08 -0.15
C LYS A 639 -20.53 -18.78 1.19
N VAL A 640 -20.39 -20.10 1.16
CA VAL A 640 -20.38 -20.94 2.36
C VAL A 640 -19.06 -21.71 2.39
N LEU A 641 -18.35 -21.57 3.51
CA LEU A 641 -17.02 -22.13 3.72
C LEU A 641 -17.12 -23.32 4.67
N ASN A 642 -16.93 -24.53 4.16
CA ASN A 642 -16.74 -25.73 4.98
C ASN A 642 -15.31 -25.73 5.53
N ILE A 643 -15.19 -25.34 6.80
CA ILE A 643 -13.89 -25.10 7.44
C ILE A 643 -13.09 -26.38 7.58
N ASN A 644 -13.75 -27.51 7.82
CA ASN A 644 -13.07 -28.80 7.95
C ASN A 644 -12.43 -29.21 6.62
N LEU A 645 -13.20 -29.17 5.52
CA LEU A 645 -12.70 -29.47 4.18
C LEU A 645 -11.59 -28.50 3.75
N LEU A 646 -11.72 -27.21 4.07
CA LEU A 646 -10.67 -26.21 3.82
C LEU A 646 -9.38 -26.58 4.56
N ARG A 647 -9.44 -26.86 5.87
CA ARG A 647 -8.25 -27.18 6.68
C ARG A 647 -7.58 -28.50 6.31
N GLU A 648 -8.31 -29.42 5.69
CA GLU A 648 -7.78 -30.68 5.18
C GLU A 648 -7.29 -30.62 3.74
N TYR A 649 -7.66 -29.57 3.00
CA TYR A 649 -7.24 -29.39 1.61
C TYR A 649 -5.72 -29.35 1.47
N LYS A 650 -5.22 -30.10 0.49
CA LYS A 650 -3.80 -30.18 0.14
C LYS A 650 -3.59 -29.73 -1.30
N ASP A 651 -2.53 -28.97 -1.55
CA ASP A 651 -2.11 -28.65 -2.92
C ASP A 651 -1.55 -29.88 -3.65
N SER A 652 -1.16 -29.67 -4.91
CA SER A 652 -0.50 -30.67 -5.76
C SER A 652 0.82 -31.21 -5.20
N LYS A 653 1.41 -30.53 -4.20
CA LYS A 653 2.63 -30.96 -3.50
C LYS A 653 2.31 -31.63 -2.15
N GLY A 654 1.05 -31.83 -1.81
CA GLY A 654 0.60 -32.46 -0.57
C GLY A 654 0.65 -31.56 0.68
N ARG A 655 0.89 -30.25 0.51
CA ARG A 655 0.97 -29.27 1.61
C ARG A 655 -0.44 -28.86 2.02
N LYS A 656 -0.72 -28.74 3.32
CA LYS A 656 -1.98 -28.15 3.81
C LYS A 656 -1.94 -26.63 3.57
N ILE A 657 -3.02 -26.08 3.03
CA ILE A 657 -3.02 -24.72 2.48
C ILE A 657 -3.69 -23.69 3.39
N TYR A 658 -4.67 -24.15 4.16
CA TYR A 658 -5.55 -23.29 4.94
C TYR A 658 -5.43 -23.55 6.44
N THR A 659 -4.27 -24.04 6.87
CA THR A 659 -4.02 -24.22 8.30
C THR A 659 -3.49 -22.91 8.87
N ALA A 660 -4.19 -22.38 9.87
CA ALA A 660 -3.54 -21.58 10.89
C ALA A 660 -2.43 -22.47 11.47
N THR A 661 -1.18 -22.29 11.04
CA THR A 661 -0.07 -22.91 11.75
C THR A 661 -0.10 -22.25 13.11
N PRO A 662 -0.41 -22.99 14.21
CA PRO A 662 -0.17 -22.42 15.52
C PRO A 662 1.31 -22.11 15.51
N VAL A 663 1.70 -20.85 15.56
CA VAL A 663 3.08 -20.52 15.89
C VAL A 663 3.22 -20.83 17.39
N THR A 664 3.25 -22.12 17.68
CA THR A 664 3.63 -22.64 18.98
C THR A 664 5.15 -22.56 19.03
N SER A 665 5.62 -21.95 20.11
CA SER A 665 6.91 -22.19 20.75
C SER A 665 7.63 -23.44 20.22
N GLU A 666 8.88 -23.26 19.78
CA GLU A 666 9.82 -24.26 19.27
C GLU A 666 9.91 -24.38 17.74
N ARG A 667 10.70 -23.48 17.14
CA ARG A 667 11.98 -23.86 16.52
C ARG A 667 12.94 -22.69 16.42
#